data_AF-A0A0R2CNX9-F1
#
_entry.id   AF-A0A0R2CNX9-F1
#
_cell.length_a   1.000
_cell.length_b   1.000
_cell.length_c   1.000
_cell.angle_alpha   90.00
_cell.angle_beta   90.00
_cell.angle_gamma   90.00
#
_symmetry.space_group_name_H-M   'P 1'
#
loop_
_entity.id
_entity.type
_entity.pdbx_description
1 polymer ?
#
loop_
_entity_poly.entity_id
_entity_poly.type
_entity_poly.pdbx_seq_one_letter_code
_entity_poly.pdbx_strand_id
1 'polypeptide(L)'
;MKINQFAIIDTDHEQIIKELKMIRFLSPRALKMADPVMLWRNFLLKFYIEHQGRATRIEKVKGLMATDTQDAYEYTTKHRSVSKQAFYNVALQLLGFEVDEDFHLNAPIAALEEMGLPVAQVGDELNADDLIDAWYLLLNTRTKNGQSLIDYLASQGYYAQYFTDNVLPQPLFFNGKAQAVFDTRQLIHDVVYVESDLDSDRDGKRDLLKVEVLRPAETEPDLDNSLTVPVIYTASPYNQGTNDTAGEQMMHRVNRSLTPKPASKITKEAITTSFTLPTPPKPREATGTTSTAEETFAHTSSYTLNDYFLARGFAVVYAAGIGTKGSDGIRTTGSELETLSTTAIIEWLTGDRPAYTNKVDDIQIDAFWSNHNVAMTGRSYLGTLATAAATTGVKGLKTAIVEAGISNWYDYYRENGLVIAPLGFQGEDADVLAEETFSRQKIAGNYRKVQGVWEDQLEQITDGQDRRTGNYNTFWDHRNYLKNVKNVKADMFIVHGLNDWNVKTSHAFNLWNALKDTKVTQKLILHQGKHIYINNFRSLDFNEMMNLWLSNKLYEINNGANEVLPDTLVQDNVSPDTWTEENDWGGDPEIHHTHLNDGTWGQAAIDVESYSDYLNKTEFELYSNDIKQWEKDMMANESPLENNRIRLLTQQITQAHYLDGQPSVDLKISSNAEVGMVSVALVDYAEAKRLTEDPVVLKANGIDTGFRWRFDDLKEFQLDSHVTPYKVISIGHMNLQNRTNAYQNDELKPNKFYSVHLNLQPSFYHLPAGHRLGLVIFGTDMATSIRGNQDIEYKVDLTKSQLNLPVKKHV
;
A
#
# COMPACT_ATOMS: atom_id res chain seq x y z
N MET A 1 3.72 -5.33 23.73
CA MET A 1 3.44 -5.67 22.32
C MET A 1 1.93 -5.74 22.17
N LYS A 2 1.35 -5.25 21.08
CA LYS A 2 -0.08 -5.40 20.78
C LYS A 2 -0.29 -6.08 19.44
N ILE A 3 -1.29 -6.95 19.34
CA ILE A 3 -1.64 -7.72 18.13
C ILE A 3 -3.12 -7.43 17.84
N ASN A 4 -3.36 -6.39 17.05
CA ASN A 4 -4.71 -5.95 16.70
C ASN A 4 -5.27 -6.88 15.61
N GLN A 5 -6.55 -7.22 15.74
CA GLN A 5 -7.23 -8.18 14.86
C GLN A 5 -8.59 -7.63 14.45
N PHE A 6 -8.70 -7.22 13.19
CA PHE A 6 -9.88 -6.59 12.61
C PHE A 6 -10.66 -7.52 11.69
N ALA A 7 -10.11 -8.70 11.37
CA ALA A 7 -10.72 -9.63 10.42
C ALA A 7 -11.52 -10.77 11.09
N ILE A 8 -11.61 -10.85 12.42
CA ILE A 8 -12.36 -11.91 13.10
C ILE A 8 -13.86 -11.58 13.03
N ILE A 9 -14.64 -12.50 12.46
CA ILE A 9 -16.10 -12.40 12.42
C ILE A 9 -16.67 -13.02 13.69
N ASP A 10 -17.65 -12.36 14.30
CA ASP A 10 -18.50 -12.96 15.34
C ASP A 10 -19.34 -14.10 14.74
N THR A 11 -19.08 -15.33 15.19
CA THR A 11 -19.73 -16.54 14.68
C THR A 11 -20.59 -17.19 15.78
N ASP A 12 -21.83 -17.54 15.46
CA ASP A 12 -22.67 -18.30 16.38
C ASP A 12 -22.20 -19.75 16.55
N HIS A 13 -22.63 -20.38 17.66
CA HIS A 13 -22.20 -21.72 18.03
C HIS A 13 -22.52 -22.81 16.97
N GLU A 14 -23.67 -22.71 16.29
CA GLU A 14 -24.05 -23.71 15.28
C GLU A 14 -23.12 -23.63 14.06
N GLN A 15 -22.81 -22.42 13.62
CA GLN A 15 -21.87 -22.17 12.53
C GLN A 15 -20.42 -22.52 12.94
N ILE A 16 -20.01 -22.26 14.19
CA ILE A 16 -18.73 -22.73 14.75
C ILE A 16 -18.61 -24.25 14.62
N ILE A 17 -19.61 -25.01 15.08
CA ILE A 17 -19.63 -26.47 14.97
C ILE A 17 -19.53 -26.91 13.50
N LYS A 18 -20.24 -26.24 12.59
CA LYS A 18 -20.22 -26.56 11.16
C LYS A 18 -18.84 -26.36 10.56
N GLU A 19 -18.19 -25.23 10.84
CA GLU A 19 -16.86 -24.93 10.31
C GLU A 19 -15.79 -25.85 10.89
N LEU A 20 -15.80 -26.12 12.20
CA LEU A 20 -14.88 -27.07 12.81
C LEU A 20 -15.05 -28.49 12.25
N LYS A 21 -16.27 -28.90 11.86
CA LYS A 21 -16.51 -30.15 11.13
C LYS A 21 -15.95 -30.11 9.72
N MET A 22 -16.13 -28.99 9.00
CA MET A 22 -15.65 -28.81 7.63
C MET A 22 -14.12 -28.89 7.55
N ILE A 23 -13.41 -28.24 8.47
CA ILE A 23 -11.94 -28.35 8.58
C ILE A 23 -11.52 -29.66 9.27
N ARG A 24 -12.48 -30.51 9.66
CA ARG A 24 -12.31 -31.82 10.31
C ARG A 24 -11.77 -31.80 11.73
N PHE A 25 -11.56 -30.64 12.35
CA PHE A 25 -11.17 -30.53 13.76
C PHE A 25 -12.19 -31.17 14.71
N LEU A 26 -13.48 -30.99 14.44
CA LEU A 26 -14.57 -31.55 15.26
C LEU A 26 -15.22 -32.75 14.57
N SER A 27 -14.75 -33.95 14.91
CA SER A 27 -15.33 -35.20 14.37
C SER A 27 -16.73 -35.49 14.95
N PRO A 28 -17.57 -36.29 14.26
CA PRO A 28 -18.86 -36.74 14.82
C PRO A 28 -18.75 -37.48 16.15
N ARG A 29 -17.59 -38.12 16.42
CA ARG A 29 -17.30 -38.75 17.70
C ARG A 29 -16.94 -37.73 18.77
N ALA A 30 -16.14 -36.72 18.43
CA ALA A 30 -15.74 -35.65 19.35
C ALA A 30 -16.94 -34.80 19.78
N LEU A 31 -17.86 -34.48 18.86
CA LEU A 31 -19.09 -33.75 19.17
C LEU A 31 -19.98 -34.45 20.21
N LYS A 32 -19.93 -35.78 20.30
CA LYS A 32 -20.69 -36.56 21.29
C LYS A 32 -20.00 -36.66 22.65
N MET A 33 -18.81 -36.08 22.82
CA MET A 33 -18.08 -36.08 24.09
C MET A 33 -18.67 -35.01 25.01
N ALA A 34 -19.53 -35.42 25.93
CA ALA A 34 -20.10 -34.52 26.94
C ALA A 34 -19.08 -34.07 28.00
N ASP A 35 -17.96 -34.77 28.14
CA ASP A 35 -16.89 -34.43 29.07
C ASP A 35 -15.92 -33.42 28.41
N PRO A 36 -15.86 -32.17 28.90
CA PRO A 36 -15.00 -31.13 28.32
C PRO A 36 -13.52 -31.48 28.40
N VAL A 37 -13.08 -32.25 29.41
CA VAL A 37 -11.66 -32.63 29.54
C VAL A 37 -11.27 -33.66 28.48
N MET A 38 -12.16 -34.61 28.18
CA MET A 38 -11.94 -35.56 27.09
C MET A 38 -11.95 -34.89 25.72
N LEU A 39 -12.87 -33.94 25.51
CA LEU A 39 -12.95 -33.14 24.30
C LEU A 39 -11.68 -32.29 24.11
N TRP A 40 -11.21 -31.63 25.18
CA TRP A 40 -10.01 -30.80 25.12
C TRP A 40 -8.77 -31.63 24.80
N ARG A 41 -8.61 -32.80 25.44
CA ARG A 41 -7.55 -33.74 25.05
C ARG A 41 -7.65 -34.15 23.58
N ASN A 42 -8.85 -34.35 23.05
CA ASN A 42 -9.03 -34.68 21.65
C ASN A 42 -8.53 -33.55 20.73
N PHE A 43 -8.88 -32.30 21.04
CA PHE A 43 -8.41 -31.12 20.31
C PHE A 43 -6.90 -30.92 20.40
N LEU A 44 -6.30 -31.04 21.58
CA LEU A 44 -4.86 -30.96 21.77
C LEU A 44 -4.09 -32.02 20.97
N LEU A 45 -4.62 -33.24 20.90
CA LEU A 45 -4.02 -34.30 20.07
C LEU A 45 -4.27 -34.07 18.57
N LYS A 46 -5.33 -33.37 18.19
CA LYS A 46 -5.66 -33.06 16.80
C LYS A 46 -4.94 -31.84 16.25
N PHE A 47 -4.46 -30.96 17.12
CA PHE A 47 -3.56 -29.86 16.78
C PHE A 47 -2.31 -30.36 16.02
N TYR A 48 -1.83 -31.57 16.32
CA TYR A 48 -0.72 -32.19 15.61
C TYR A 48 -1.19 -33.15 14.52
N ILE A 49 -0.47 -33.17 13.39
CA ILE A 49 -0.75 -33.99 12.18
C ILE A 49 -1.09 -35.45 12.55
N GLU A 50 -2.19 -35.98 12.02
CA GLU A 50 -2.74 -37.29 12.41
C GLU A 50 -1.90 -38.47 11.94
N HIS A 51 -1.07 -38.29 10.90
CA HIS A 51 -0.05 -39.26 10.49
C HIS A 51 1.04 -39.49 11.56
N GLN A 52 1.20 -38.56 12.51
CA GLN A 52 2.10 -38.77 13.65
C GLN A 52 1.48 -39.76 14.64
N GLY A 53 2.30 -40.71 15.12
CA GLY A 53 1.89 -41.69 16.11
C GLY A 53 1.29 -41.05 17.37
N ARG A 54 0.28 -41.70 17.97
CA ARG A 54 -0.42 -41.18 19.15
C ARG A 54 0.54 -40.84 20.31
N ALA A 55 1.56 -41.67 20.53
CA ALA A 55 2.56 -41.44 21.58
C ALA A 55 3.37 -40.15 21.33
N THR A 56 3.77 -39.89 20.09
CA THR A 56 4.46 -38.65 19.69
C THR A 56 3.61 -37.42 19.95
N ARG A 57 2.31 -37.49 19.61
CA ARG A 57 1.39 -36.37 19.84
C ARG A 57 1.15 -36.14 21.33
N ILE A 58 1.02 -37.21 22.13
CA ILE A 58 0.96 -37.09 23.60
C ILE A 58 2.21 -36.41 24.15
N GLU A 59 3.39 -36.80 23.68
CA GLU A 59 4.64 -36.21 24.15
C GLU A 59 4.73 -34.71 23.84
N LYS A 60 4.25 -34.27 22.67
CA LYS A 60 4.16 -32.84 22.35
C LYS A 60 3.18 -32.10 23.26
N VAL A 61 2.02 -32.68 23.55
CA VAL A 61 1.04 -32.09 24.50
C VAL A 61 1.63 -31.97 25.90
N LYS A 62 2.46 -32.92 26.35
CA LYS A 62 3.19 -32.83 27.63
C LYS A 62 4.23 -31.70 27.66
N GLY A 63 4.64 -31.19 26.51
CA GLY A 63 5.50 -30.01 26.42
C GLY A 63 4.78 -28.69 26.76
N LEU A 64 3.45 -28.72 26.92
CA LEU A 64 2.63 -27.55 27.22
C LEU A 64 2.20 -27.56 28.68
N MET A 65 2.30 -26.43 29.37
CA MET A 65 1.89 -26.29 30.77
C MET A 65 0.43 -25.82 30.88
N ALA A 66 -0.39 -26.52 31.66
CA ALA A 66 -1.77 -26.11 31.96
C ALA A 66 -1.87 -25.36 33.29
N THR A 67 -0.98 -25.68 34.24
CA THR A 67 -0.83 -25.00 35.53
C THR A 67 0.65 -24.87 35.85
N ASP A 68 1.02 -24.23 36.97
CA ASP A 68 2.39 -24.12 37.46
C ASP A 68 3.07 -25.48 37.75
N THR A 69 2.28 -26.53 37.97
CA THR A 69 2.75 -27.83 38.45
C THR A 69 2.35 -29.01 37.56
N GLN A 70 1.53 -28.78 36.53
CA GLN A 70 1.01 -29.84 35.66
C GLN A 70 1.07 -29.47 34.18
N ASP A 71 1.61 -30.40 33.38
CA ASP A 71 1.49 -30.34 31.92
C ASP A 71 0.05 -30.58 31.45
N ALA A 72 -0.26 -30.19 30.22
CA ALA A 72 -1.61 -30.25 29.65
C ALA A 72 -2.14 -31.67 29.53
N TYR A 73 -1.28 -32.66 29.24
CA TYR A 73 -1.72 -34.05 29.17
C TYR A 73 -2.03 -34.59 30.56
N GLU A 74 -1.17 -34.34 31.54
CA GLU A 74 -1.38 -34.67 32.94
C GLU A 74 -2.68 -34.04 33.45
N TYR A 75 -2.88 -32.74 33.23
CA TYR A 75 -4.07 -32.02 33.64
C TYR A 75 -5.33 -32.74 33.15
N THR A 76 -5.39 -33.05 31.86
CA THR A 76 -6.57 -33.73 31.30
C THR A 76 -6.80 -35.13 31.89
N THR A 77 -5.79 -35.78 32.46
CA THR A 77 -5.92 -37.12 33.06
C THR A 77 -6.36 -37.09 34.52
N LYS A 78 -6.14 -35.98 35.21
CA LYS A 78 -6.36 -35.86 36.66
C LYS A 78 -7.56 -35.00 37.03
N HIS A 79 -7.97 -34.08 36.16
CA HIS A 79 -9.11 -33.18 36.39
C HIS A 79 -10.38 -33.63 35.70
N ARG A 80 -11.53 -33.12 36.18
CA ARG A 80 -12.87 -33.38 35.63
C ARG A 80 -13.50 -32.18 34.95
N SER A 81 -12.82 -31.03 34.97
CA SER A 81 -13.24 -29.79 34.32
C SER A 81 -12.04 -29.06 33.71
N VAL A 82 -12.31 -28.20 32.74
CA VAL A 82 -11.30 -27.35 32.09
C VAL A 82 -11.50 -25.94 32.61
N SER A 83 -10.61 -25.47 33.49
CA SER A 83 -10.67 -24.08 33.92
C SER A 83 -10.23 -23.15 32.79
N LYS A 84 -10.81 -21.95 32.75
CA LYS A 84 -10.47 -20.90 31.78
C LYS A 84 -8.99 -20.55 31.83
N GLN A 85 -8.41 -20.48 33.02
CA GLN A 85 -6.97 -20.28 33.21
C GLN A 85 -6.14 -21.40 32.57
N ALA A 86 -6.48 -22.67 32.83
CA ALA A 86 -5.75 -23.79 32.25
C ALA A 86 -5.84 -23.83 30.72
N PHE A 87 -7.03 -23.52 30.16
CA PHE A 87 -7.21 -23.38 28.72
C PHE A 87 -6.27 -22.31 28.14
N TYR A 88 -6.26 -21.11 28.72
CA TYR A 88 -5.49 -20.00 28.17
C TYR A 88 -3.99 -20.07 28.42
N ASN A 89 -3.55 -20.76 29.48
CA ASN A 89 -2.14 -21.13 29.64
C ASN A 89 -1.65 -21.93 28.43
N VAL A 90 -2.41 -22.95 28.03
CA VAL A 90 -2.06 -23.77 26.88
C VAL A 90 -2.25 -23.00 25.57
N ALA A 91 -3.31 -22.20 25.44
CA ALA A 91 -3.59 -21.40 24.26
C ALA A 91 -2.44 -20.44 23.92
N LEU A 92 -1.91 -19.70 24.90
CA LEU A 92 -0.78 -18.80 24.69
C LEU A 92 0.47 -19.54 24.20
N GLN A 93 0.77 -20.71 24.74
CA GLN A 93 1.89 -21.55 24.26
C GLN A 93 1.65 -22.06 22.82
N LEU A 94 0.42 -22.45 22.47
CA LEU A 94 0.08 -22.83 21.09
C LEU A 94 0.19 -21.66 20.12
N LEU A 95 -0.06 -20.43 20.59
CA LEU A 95 0.16 -19.19 19.85
C LEU A 95 1.65 -18.78 19.79
N GLY A 96 2.54 -19.56 20.41
CA GLY A 96 3.98 -19.35 20.38
C GLY A 96 4.50 -18.34 21.41
N PHE A 97 3.68 -17.96 22.41
CA PHE A 97 4.13 -17.16 23.55
C PHE A 97 4.84 -18.04 24.58
N GLU A 98 5.89 -17.50 25.18
CA GLU A 98 6.79 -18.20 26.08
C GLU A 98 6.46 -17.88 27.54
N VAL A 99 6.39 -18.92 28.38
CA VAL A 99 6.16 -18.77 29.82
C VAL A 99 7.36 -18.06 30.46
N ASP A 100 7.07 -17.11 31.35
CA ASP A 100 8.02 -16.24 32.06
C ASP A 100 8.74 -15.18 31.20
N GLU A 101 8.61 -15.23 29.88
CA GLU A 101 9.01 -14.15 28.96
C GLU A 101 7.81 -13.29 28.55
N ASP A 102 6.78 -13.90 27.97
CA ASP A 102 5.62 -13.19 27.43
C ASP A 102 4.43 -13.21 28.42
N PHE A 103 4.31 -14.24 29.25
CA PHE A 103 3.22 -14.37 30.23
C PHE A 103 3.55 -15.30 31.39
N HIS A 104 2.78 -15.21 32.48
CA HIS A 104 2.87 -16.13 33.62
C HIS A 104 1.64 -17.05 33.73
N LEU A 105 1.84 -18.30 34.15
CA LEU A 105 0.81 -19.34 34.22
C LEU A 105 -0.33 -19.05 35.22
N ASN A 106 -0.14 -18.07 36.11
CA ASN A 106 -1.16 -17.62 37.06
C ASN A 106 -1.97 -16.41 36.55
N ALA A 107 -1.62 -15.82 35.41
CA ALA A 107 -2.25 -14.62 34.86
C ALA A 107 -2.37 -14.60 33.32
N PRO A 108 -2.78 -15.70 32.64
CA PRO A 108 -2.82 -15.74 31.18
C PRO A 108 -3.86 -14.78 30.57
N ILE A 109 -4.98 -14.54 31.25
CA ILE A 109 -6.03 -13.62 30.75
C ILE A 109 -5.53 -12.17 30.72
N ALA A 110 -4.85 -11.73 31.77
CA ALA A 110 -4.26 -10.40 31.83
C ALA A 110 -3.23 -10.20 30.71
N ALA A 111 -2.43 -11.23 30.39
CA ALA A 111 -1.49 -11.18 29.28
C ALA A 111 -2.19 -11.07 27.91
N LEU A 112 -3.29 -11.79 27.69
CA LEU A 112 -4.10 -11.66 26.47
C LEU A 112 -4.66 -10.24 26.32
N GLU A 113 -5.21 -9.67 27.40
CA GLU A 113 -5.74 -8.30 27.43
C GLU A 113 -4.65 -7.27 27.14
N GLU A 114 -3.46 -7.40 27.74
CA GLU A 114 -2.32 -6.51 27.50
C GLU A 114 -1.84 -6.58 26.04
N MET A 115 -1.86 -7.78 25.45
CA MET A 115 -1.48 -8.01 24.05
C MET A 115 -2.59 -7.66 23.05
N GLY A 116 -3.80 -7.35 23.48
CA GLY A 116 -4.95 -7.12 22.60
C GLY A 116 -5.45 -8.38 21.90
N LEU A 117 -5.19 -9.57 22.46
CA LEU A 117 -5.66 -10.84 21.92
C LEU A 117 -7.08 -11.16 22.44
N PRO A 118 -7.96 -11.73 21.60
CA PRO A 118 -9.35 -11.95 21.96
C PRO A 118 -9.50 -13.08 22.99
N VAL A 119 -10.47 -12.91 23.89
CA VAL A 119 -10.85 -13.88 24.91
C VAL A 119 -12.31 -14.26 24.69
N ALA A 120 -12.59 -15.57 24.65
CA ALA A 120 -13.92 -16.09 24.45
C ALA A 120 -14.81 -15.75 25.65
N GLN A 121 -16.07 -15.41 25.36
CA GLN A 121 -17.09 -15.10 26.36
C GLN A 121 -17.67 -16.39 26.95
N VAL A 122 -16.84 -17.08 27.73
CA VAL A 122 -17.14 -18.37 28.37
C VAL A 122 -16.96 -18.31 29.89
N GLY A 123 -17.58 -19.25 30.60
CA GLY A 123 -17.47 -19.39 32.05
C GLY A 123 -16.06 -19.75 32.54
N ASP A 124 -15.84 -19.63 33.86
CA ASP A 124 -14.54 -19.95 34.49
C ASP A 124 -14.21 -21.46 34.45
N GLU A 125 -15.25 -22.30 34.41
CA GLU A 125 -15.15 -23.75 34.17
C GLU A 125 -15.88 -24.05 32.87
N LEU A 126 -15.14 -24.42 31.83
CA LEU A 126 -15.66 -24.57 30.48
C LEU A 126 -16.47 -25.87 30.39
N ASN A 127 -17.72 -25.75 29.94
CA ASN A 127 -18.48 -26.89 29.44
C ASN A 127 -18.02 -27.27 28.01
N ALA A 128 -18.62 -28.31 27.42
CA ALA A 128 -18.22 -28.78 26.09
C ALA A 128 -18.43 -27.73 24.99
N ASP A 129 -19.51 -26.94 25.05
CA ASP A 129 -19.84 -25.90 24.09
C ASP A 129 -18.91 -24.69 24.26
N ASP A 130 -18.69 -24.27 25.52
CA ASP A 130 -17.70 -23.22 25.85
C ASP A 130 -16.31 -23.56 25.29
N LEU A 131 -15.90 -24.82 25.40
CA LEU A 131 -14.62 -25.29 24.87
C LEU A 131 -14.57 -25.28 23.34
N ILE A 132 -15.66 -25.63 22.67
CA ILE A 132 -15.78 -25.58 21.22
C ILE A 132 -15.60 -24.14 20.74
N ASP A 133 -16.30 -23.20 21.37
CA ASP A 133 -16.29 -21.79 20.99
C ASP A 133 -14.93 -21.14 21.28
N ALA A 134 -14.36 -21.41 22.46
CA ALA A 134 -13.02 -20.92 22.82
C ALA A 134 -11.93 -21.48 21.89
N TRP A 135 -12.03 -22.75 21.49
CA TRP A 135 -11.08 -23.35 20.54
C TRP A 135 -11.23 -22.78 19.12
N TYR A 136 -12.45 -22.50 18.68
CA TYR A 136 -12.70 -21.85 17.39
C TYR A 136 -12.08 -20.45 17.35
N LEU A 137 -12.28 -19.64 18.40
CA LEU A 137 -11.65 -18.33 18.51
C LEU A 137 -10.12 -18.44 18.52
N LEU A 138 -9.57 -19.42 19.25
CA LEU A 138 -8.13 -19.68 19.29
C LEU A 138 -7.55 -19.98 17.89
N LEU A 139 -8.25 -20.77 17.07
CA LEU A 139 -7.84 -21.03 15.69
C LEU A 139 -7.80 -19.75 14.83
N ASN A 140 -8.71 -18.80 15.09
CA ASN A 140 -8.74 -17.50 14.40
C ASN A 140 -7.81 -16.45 15.03
N THR A 141 -7.17 -16.75 16.15
CA THR A 141 -6.31 -15.80 16.87
C THR A 141 -4.89 -15.80 16.30
N ARG A 142 -4.31 -14.61 16.11
CA ARG A 142 -2.91 -14.45 15.67
C ARG A 142 -1.91 -14.89 16.73
N THR A 143 -0.91 -15.60 16.23
CA THR A 143 0.27 -16.07 16.97
C THR A 143 1.26 -14.91 17.20
N LYS A 144 2.24 -15.11 18.10
CA LYS A 144 3.41 -14.22 18.27
C LYS A 144 4.13 -13.93 16.95
N ASN A 145 3.99 -14.84 15.97
CA ASN A 145 4.70 -14.82 14.69
C ASN A 145 3.89 -14.22 13.52
N GLY A 146 2.76 -13.56 13.79
CA GLY A 146 2.07 -12.76 12.77
C GLY A 146 1.17 -13.54 11.81
N GLN A 147 0.75 -14.75 12.17
CA GLN A 147 -0.27 -15.50 11.42
C GLN A 147 -1.37 -15.94 12.37
N SER A 148 -2.62 -16.02 11.92
CA SER A 148 -3.65 -16.78 12.63
C SER A 148 -3.19 -18.21 12.91
N LEU A 149 -3.64 -18.79 14.03
CA LEU A 149 -3.23 -20.14 14.42
C LEU A 149 -3.64 -21.19 13.37
N ILE A 150 -4.78 -21.00 12.70
CA ILE A 150 -5.23 -21.90 11.63
C ILE A 150 -4.31 -21.80 10.40
N ASP A 151 -3.82 -20.62 10.05
CA ASP A 151 -2.84 -20.46 8.97
C ASP A 151 -1.49 -21.07 9.32
N TYR A 152 -1.04 -20.94 10.57
CA TYR A 152 0.13 -21.67 11.07
C TYR A 152 -0.08 -23.19 10.95
N LEU A 153 -1.22 -23.72 11.38
CA LEU A 153 -1.52 -25.15 11.25
C LEU A 153 -1.52 -25.60 9.78
N ALA A 154 -2.10 -24.80 8.90
CA ALA A 154 -2.08 -25.05 7.46
C ALA A 154 -0.64 -25.11 6.94
N SER A 155 0.24 -24.18 7.34
CA SER A 155 1.66 -24.18 6.95
C SER A 155 2.45 -25.34 7.52
N GLN A 156 2.02 -25.89 8.66
CA GLN A 156 2.58 -27.13 9.23
C GLN A 156 2.05 -28.40 8.55
N GLY A 157 1.12 -28.29 7.60
CA GLY A 157 0.60 -29.41 6.81
C GLY A 157 -0.70 -30.00 7.33
N TYR A 158 -1.47 -29.24 8.12
CA TYR A 158 -2.77 -29.68 8.60
C TYR A 158 -3.73 -30.06 7.46
N TYR A 159 -3.86 -29.22 6.43
CA TYR A 159 -4.67 -29.57 5.25
C TYR A 159 -3.95 -30.52 4.29
N ALA A 160 -2.62 -30.41 4.18
CA ALA A 160 -1.82 -31.21 3.26
C ALA A 160 -1.92 -32.73 3.52
N GLN A 161 -2.16 -33.14 4.77
CA GLN A 161 -2.38 -34.56 5.09
C GLN A 161 -3.66 -35.15 4.46
N TYR A 162 -4.55 -34.29 3.95
CA TYR A 162 -5.82 -34.65 3.32
C TYR A 162 -5.87 -34.36 1.82
N PHE A 163 -4.79 -33.93 1.16
CA PHE A 163 -4.81 -33.60 -0.29
C PHE A 163 -5.17 -34.79 -1.19
N THR A 164 -4.91 -36.02 -0.75
CA THR A 164 -5.32 -37.23 -1.48
C THR A 164 -6.74 -37.68 -1.18
N ASP A 165 -7.47 -36.94 -0.33
CA ASP A 165 -8.84 -37.23 0.08
C ASP A 165 -9.81 -36.31 -0.66
N ASN A 166 -10.63 -36.90 -1.54
CA ASN A 166 -11.63 -36.18 -2.34
C ASN A 166 -12.77 -35.55 -1.51
N VAL A 167 -12.72 -35.63 -0.19
CA VAL A 167 -13.76 -35.13 0.72
C VAL A 167 -13.37 -33.82 1.42
N LEU A 168 -12.14 -33.31 1.29
CA LEU A 168 -11.82 -31.94 1.75
C LEU A 168 -12.37 -30.94 0.73
N PRO A 169 -13.25 -29.99 1.11
CA PRO A 169 -13.77 -29.01 0.17
C PRO A 169 -12.67 -28.15 -0.45
N GLN A 170 -12.79 -27.85 -1.74
CA GLN A 170 -11.95 -26.89 -2.47
C GLN A 170 -12.88 -26.01 -3.34
N PRO A 171 -12.96 -24.68 -3.11
CA PRO A 171 -12.34 -23.94 -1.99
C PRO A 171 -12.96 -24.30 -0.63
N LEU A 172 -12.23 -23.98 0.45
CA LEU A 172 -12.68 -24.12 1.84
C LEU A 172 -12.63 -22.77 2.54
N PHE A 173 -13.67 -22.47 3.32
CA PHE A 173 -13.75 -21.23 4.10
C PHE A 173 -13.86 -21.53 5.60
N PHE A 174 -13.18 -20.71 6.41
CA PHE A 174 -13.23 -20.73 7.87
C PHE A 174 -13.22 -19.30 8.38
N ASN A 175 -14.17 -18.94 9.25
CA ASN A 175 -14.44 -17.57 9.70
C ASN A 175 -14.48 -16.56 8.52
N GLY A 176 -15.17 -16.96 7.45
CA GLY A 176 -15.34 -16.18 6.21
C GLY A 176 -14.09 -16.02 5.34
N LYS A 177 -12.99 -16.72 5.63
CA LYS A 177 -11.70 -16.59 4.93
C LYS A 177 -11.33 -17.86 4.19
N ALA A 178 -10.83 -17.74 2.96
CA ALA A 178 -10.33 -18.86 2.18
C ALA A 178 -9.13 -19.53 2.87
N GLN A 179 -9.13 -20.86 2.89
CA GLN A 179 -8.14 -21.69 3.59
C GLN A 179 -7.11 -22.27 2.63
N ALA A 180 -5.89 -22.53 3.12
CA ALA A 180 -4.79 -23.02 2.30
C ALA A 180 -4.90 -24.52 1.97
N VAL A 181 -5.89 -24.86 1.14
CA VAL A 181 -6.27 -26.24 0.76
C VAL A 181 -5.82 -26.63 -0.65
N PHE A 182 -5.06 -25.80 -1.34
CA PHE A 182 -4.54 -26.06 -2.68
C PHE A 182 -3.06 -26.43 -2.62
N ASP A 183 -2.65 -27.44 -3.39
CA ASP A 183 -1.26 -27.93 -3.39
C ASP A 183 -0.36 -27.04 -4.24
N THR A 184 0.33 -26.10 -3.61
CA THR A 184 1.19 -25.12 -4.30
C THR A 184 2.39 -25.74 -5.03
N ARG A 185 2.69 -27.02 -4.79
CA ARG A 185 3.73 -27.77 -5.53
C ARG A 185 3.28 -28.16 -6.93
N GLN A 186 1.98 -28.08 -7.21
CA GLN A 186 1.37 -28.43 -8.48
C GLN A 186 0.81 -27.21 -9.23
N LEU A 187 1.17 -25.99 -8.81
CA LEU A 187 0.75 -24.78 -9.53
C LEU A 187 1.16 -24.87 -11.00
N ILE A 188 0.27 -24.36 -11.85
CA ILE A 188 0.48 -24.26 -13.27
C ILE A 188 1.00 -22.86 -13.59
N HIS A 189 2.01 -22.82 -14.45
CA HIS A 189 2.72 -21.62 -14.85
C HIS A 189 2.57 -21.44 -16.36
N ASP A 190 1.61 -20.63 -16.78
CA ASP A 190 1.32 -20.40 -18.20
C ASP A 190 1.79 -19.01 -18.61
N VAL A 191 2.26 -18.89 -19.86
CA VAL A 191 2.43 -17.60 -20.54
C VAL A 191 1.47 -17.54 -21.72
N VAL A 192 0.77 -16.43 -21.83
CA VAL A 192 -0.12 -16.12 -22.96
C VAL A 192 0.10 -14.69 -23.45
N TYR A 193 -0.46 -14.37 -24.62
CA TYR A 193 -0.32 -13.08 -25.27
C TYR A 193 -1.69 -12.46 -25.56
N VAL A 194 -2.12 -11.53 -24.71
CA VAL A 194 -3.41 -10.83 -24.86
C VAL A 194 -3.30 -9.77 -25.96
N GLU A 195 -4.23 -9.76 -26.92
CA GLU A 195 -4.25 -8.76 -27.99
C GLU A 195 -4.98 -7.50 -27.53
N SER A 196 -4.30 -6.36 -27.45
CA SER A 196 -4.90 -5.06 -27.12
C SER A 196 -5.55 -4.36 -28.32
N ASP A 197 -6.23 -3.23 -28.11
CA ASP A 197 -6.69 -2.35 -29.20
C ASP A 197 -5.67 -1.24 -29.51
N LEU A 198 -4.38 -1.51 -29.30
CA LEU A 198 -3.30 -0.54 -29.48
C LEU A 198 -2.40 -0.93 -30.65
N ASP A 199 -1.82 0.06 -31.33
CA ASP A 199 -0.70 -0.10 -32.26
C ASP A 199 0.32 0.98 -31.89
N SER A 200 0.87 0.84 -30.68
CA SER A 200 1.71 1.88 -30.10
C SER A 200 3.10 1.90 -30.71
N ASP A 201 3.57 0.78 -31.28
CA ASP A 201 4.83 0.72 -32.02
C ASP A 201 4.70 0.95 -33.54
N ARG A 202 3.48 1.19 -34.04
CA ARG A 202 3.17 1.62 -35.42
C ARG A 202 3.57 0.58 -36.47
N ASP A 203 3.45 -0.70 -36.16
CA ASP A 203 3.77 -1.80 -37.08
C ASP A 203 2.57 -2.24 -37.94
N GLY A 204 1.40 -1.63 -37.72
CA GLY A 204 0.15 -1.93 -38.43
C GLY A 204 -0.58 -3.15 -37.89
N LYS A 205 -0.17 -3.68 -36.74
CA LYS A 205 -0.83 -4.77 -36.02
C LYS A 205 -1.18 -4.30 -34.61
N ARG A 206 -2.10 -5.04 -33.98
CA ARG A 206 -2.43 -4.81 -32.59
C ARG A 206 -1.29 -5.29 -31.68
N ASP A 207 -0.95 -4.52 -30.65
CA ASP A 207 0.07 -4.87 -29.67
C ASP A 207 -0.36 -6.12 -28.89
N LEU A 208 0.49 -7.16 -28.88
CA LEU A 208 0.33 -8.34 -28.04
C LEU A 208 1.05 -8.15 -26.70
N LEU A 209 0.33 -8.40 -25.61
CA LEU A 209 0.77 -8.19 -24.24
C LEU A 209 1.10 -9.53 -23.60
N LYS A 210 2.36 -9.74 -23.20
CA LYS A 210 2.76 -10.93 -22.46
C LYS A 210 2.10 -10.94 -21.07
N VAL A 211 1.51 -12.07 -20.71
CA VAL A 211 0.87 -12.31 -19.41
C VAL A 211 1.44 -13.59 -18.80
N GLU A 212 1.89 -13.52 -17.56
CA GLU A 212 2.31 -14.66 -16.75
C GLU A 212 1.19 -15.05 -15.78
N VAL A 213 0.74 -16.30 -15.85
CA VAL A 213 -0.38 -16.84 -15.05
C VAL A 213 0.15 -17.92 -14.11
N LEU A 214 -0.16 -17.78 -12.82
CA LEU A 214 -0.02 -18.83 -11.82
C LEU A 214 -1.41 -19.25 -11.37
N ARG A 215 -1.78 -20.52 -11.53
CA ARG A 215 -3.11 -21.02 -11.14
C ARG A 215 -3.04 -22.40 -10.48
N PRO A 216 -4.01 -22.75 -9.60
CA PRO A 216 -4.10 -24.09 -9.02
C PRO A 216 -4.26 -25.20 -10.06
N ALA A 217 -3.70 -26.38 -9.80
CA ALA A 217 -3.78 -27.55 -10.69
C ALA A 217 -5.23 -27.99 -10.95
N GLU A 218 -6.08 -27.78 -9.95
CA GLU A 218 -7.50 -28.10 -9.95
C GLU A 218 -8.30 -27.32 -11.01
N THR A 219 -7.67 -26.34 -11.66
CA THR A 219 -8.26 -25.58 -12.76
C THR A 219 -8.04 -26.21 -14.14
N GLU A 220 -7.31 -27.33 -14.25
CA GLU A 220 -7.13 -28.02 -15.54
C GLU A 220 -8.49 -28.47 -16.13
N PRO A 221 -8.73 -28.24 -17.43
CA PRO A 221 -10.04 -28.47 -18.04
C PRO A 221 -10.35 -29.96 -18.22
N ASP A 222 -9.33 -30.82 -18.24
CA ASP A 222 -9.46 -32.26 -18.40
C ASP A 222 -9.80 -33.01 -17.09
N LEU A 223 -9.92 -32.28 -15.98
CA LEU A 223 -10.33 -32.84 -14.68
C LEU A 223 -11.86 -32.95 -14.59
N ASP A 224 -12.37 -34.10 -14.12
CA ASP A 224 -13.81 -34.33 -13.91
C ASP A 224 -14.48 -33.30 -12.99
N ASN A 225 -13.70 -32.67 -12.08
CA ASN A 225 -14.14 -31.63 -11.16
C ASN A 225 -13.32 -30.34 -11.34
N SER A 226 -13.01 -29.97 -12.58
CA SER A 226 -12.30 -28.73 -12.90
C SER A 226 -12.95 -27.51 -12.22
N LEU A 227 -12.14 -26.71 -11.52
CA LEU A 227 -12.57 -25.52 -10.82
C LEU A 227 -12.32 -24.26 -11.66
N THR A 228 -13.27 -23.32 -11.60
CA THR A 228 -12.97 -21.93 -11.94
C THR A 228 -12.58 -21.18 -10.67
N VAL A 229 -11.65 -20.26 -10.79
CA VAL A 229 -11.07 -19.52 -9.66
C VAL A 229 -11.07 -18.01 -9.90
N PRO A 230 -11.18 -17.21 -8.83
CA PRO A 230 -10.98 -15.77 -8.92
C PRO A 230 -9.53 -15.42 -9.25
N VAL A 231 -9.35 -14.19 -9.73
CA VAL A 231 -8.05 -13.71 -10.22
C VAL A 231 -7.57 -12.51 -9.42
N ILE A 232 -6.31 -12.56 -8.99
CA ILE A 232 -5.57 -11.42 -8.47
C ILE A 232 -4.57 -10.99 -9.54
N TYR A 233 -4.85 -9.86 -10.19
CA TYR A 233 -4.05 -9.30 -11.26
C TYR A 233 -3.13 -8.18 -10.75
N THR A 234 -1.83 -8.31 -11.01
CA THR A 234 -0.84 -7.27 -10.74
C THR A 234 -0.27 -6.73 -12.04
N ALA A 235 -0.61 -5.48 -12.36
CA ALA A 235 -0.07 -4.74 -13.50
C ALA A 235 1.26 -4.10 -13.10
N SER A 236 2.39 -4.63 -13.58
CA SER A 236 3.72 -4.21 -13.14
C SER A 236 4.66 -3.97 -14.31
N PRO A 237 4.88 -2.70 -14.71
CA PRO A 237 5.87 -2.36 -15.74
C PRO A 237 7.29 -2.86 -15.43
N TYR A 238 7.59 -3.14 -14.16
CA TYR A 238 8.88 -3.62 -13.68
C TYR A 238 9.09 -5.14 -13.81
N ASN A 239 8.01 -5.94 -13.90
CA ASN A 239 8.08 -7.41 -13.76
C ASN A 239 8.96 -8.11 -14.80
N GLN A 240 9.12 -7.53 -15.98
CA GLN A 240 9.95 -8.09 -17.05
C GLN A 240 11.36 -7.44 -17.12
N GLY A 241 11.77 -6.80 -16.03
CA GLY A 241 13.05 -6.13 -15.83
C GLY A 241 12.99 -4.61 -16.07
N THR A 242 14.00 -3.90 -15.58
CA THR A 242 14.14 -2.43 -15.66
C THR A 242 15.48 -2.04 -16.29
N ASN A 243 15.59 -0.83 -16.86
CA ASN A 243 16.79 -0.31 -17.50
C ASN A 243 17.49 0.74 -16.61
N ASP A 244 17.80 0.36 -15.37
CA ASP A 244 18.27 1.25 -14.30
C ASP A 244 19.41 2.17 -14.75
N THR A 245 20.44 1.62 -15.41
CA THR A 245 21.59 2.41 -15.88
C THR A 245 21.21 3.45 -16.95
N ALA A 246 20.24 3.15 -17.82
CA ALA A 246 19.78 4.09 -18.82
C ALA A 246 18.93 5.20 -18.18
N GLY A 247 18.04 4.84 -17.25
CA GLY A 247 17.28 5.80 -16.45
C GLY A 247 18.20 6.73 -15.65
N GLU A 248 19.20 6.19 -14.94
CA GLU A 248 20.18 6.97 -14.18
C GLU A 248 20.95 7.97 -15.06
N GLN A 249 21.34 7.56 -16.27
CA GLN A 249 22.02 8.44 -17.24
C GLN A 249 21.11 9.55 -17.79
N MET A 250 19.79 9.35 -17.78
CA MET A 250 18.80 10.32 -18.22
C MET A 250 18.36 11.30 -17.13
N MET A 251 18.78 11.10 -15.87
CA MET A 251 18.44 12.00 -14.77
C MET A 251 18.75 13.46 -15.11
N HIS A 252 17.73 14.30 -14.99
CA HIS A 252 17.82 15.70 -15.41
C HIS A 252 18.65 16.52 -14.45
N ARG A 253 19.47 17.42 -14.98
CA ARG A 253 20.20 18.39 -14.16
C ARG A 253 19.26 19.36 -13.47
N VAL A 254 19.51 19.52 -12.18
CA VAL A 254 18.72 20.31 -11.22
C VAL A 254 19.43 21.54 -10.67
N ASN A 255 20.76 21.56 -10.67
CA ASN A 255 21.59 22.68 -10.26
C ASN A 255 21.58 23.70 -11.40
N ARG A 256 20.46 24.41 -11.52
CA ARG A 256 20.20 25.37 -12.57
C ARG A 256 19.27 26.45 -12.04
N SER A 257 19.46 27.68 -12.50
CA SER A 257 18.64 28.82 -12.12
C SER A 257 17.16 28.65 -12.47
N LEU A 258 16.29 29.27 -11.68
CA LEU A 258 14.90 29.50 -12.06
C LEU A 258 14.85 30.47 -13.24
N THR A 259 13.97 30.18 -14.19
CA THR A 259 13.74 31.04 -15.35
C THR A 259 12.40 31.74 -15.23
N PRO A 260 12.31 33.06 -15.52
CA PRO A 260 11.04 33.77 -15.57
C PRO A 260 10.08 33.09 -16.53
N LYS A 261 8.87 32.80 -16.06
CA LYS A 261 7.80 32.25 -16.90
C LYS A 261 7.07 33.39 -17.61
N PRO A 262 6.88 33.32 -18.94
CA PRO A 262 6.04 34.29 -19.63
C PRO A 262 4.63 34.28 -19.05
N ALA A 263 4.10 35.46 -18.72
CA ALA A 263 2.74 35.59 -18.20
C ALA A 263 1.74 34.99 -19.21
N SER A 264 0.83 34.17 -18.71
CA SER A 264 -0.16 33.44 -19.50
C SER A 264 -1.50 33.43 -18.78
N LYS A 265 -2.59 33.48 -19.55
CA LYS A 265 -3.97 33.34 -19.03
C LYS A 265 -4.60 32.12 -19.68
N ILE A 266 -4.06 30.95 -19.35
CA ILE A 266 -4.58 29.66 -19.81
C ILE A 266 -5.83 29.34 -18.97
N THR A 267 -6.92 28.93 -19.61
CA THR A 267 -8.11 28.43 -18.90
C THR A 267 -8.00 26.93 -18.68
N LYS A 268 -8.71 26.39 -17.68
CA LYS A 268 -8.71 24.93 -17.42
C LYS A 268 -9.21 24.17 -18.65
N GLU A 269 -10.24 24.69 -19.32
CA GLU A 269 -10.83 24.08 -20.52
C GLU A 269 -9.83 23.95 -21.67
N ALA A 270 -8.86 24.88 -21.78
CA ALA A 270 -7.87 24.87 -22.85
C ALA A 270 -6.85 23.73 -22.72
N ILE A 271 -6.66 23.20 -21.52
CA ILE A 271 -5.71 22.12 -21.24
C ILE A 271 -6.40 20.78 -20.98
N THR A 272 -7.70 20.78 -20.65
CA THR A 272 -8.50 19.57 -20.46
C THR A 272 -9.09 19.10 -21.78
N THR A 273 -8.35 18.24 -22.50
CA THR A 273 -8.81 17.64 -23.74
C THR A 273 -9.24 16.19 -23.53
N SER A 274 -10.25 15.74 -24.28
CA SER A 274 -10.59 14.32 -24.33
C SER A 274 -9.53 13.56 -25.12
N PHE A 275 -9.01 12.47 -24.56
CA PHE A 275 -8.18 11.55 -25.32
C PHE A 275 -9.02 10.80 -26.34
N THR A 276 -8.54 10.75 -27.58
CA THR A 276 -9.14 9.95 -28.64
C THR A 276 -8.15 8.89 -29.05
N LEU A 277 -8.48 7.62 -28.81
CA LEU A 277 -7.67 6.51 -29.29
C LEU A 277 -7.68 6.50 -30.83
N PRO A 278 -6.53 6.40 -31.50
CA PRO A 278 -6.48 6.17 -32.94
C PRO A 278 -7.27 4.91 -33.32
N THR A 279 -7.84 4.86 -34.52
CA THR A 279 -8.52 3.66 -35.00
C THR A 279 -7.56 2.47 -34.97
N PRO A 280 -7.84 1.40 -34.20
CA PRO A 280 -6.93 0.28 -34.10
C PRO A 280 -6.85 -0.48 -35.43
N PRO A 281 -5.72 -1.15 -35.72
CA PRO A 281 -5.65 -2.12 -36.81
C PRO A 281 -6.71 -3.22 -36.67
N LYS A 282 -6.92 -3.97 -37.76
CA LYS A 282 -7.84 -5.11 -37.72
C LYS A 282 -7.35 -6.14 -36.69
N PRO A 283 -8.26 -6.77 -35.93
CA PRO A 283 -7.93 -7.92 -35.09
C PRO A 283 -7.29 -9.04 -35.90
N ARG A 284 -6.45 -9.85 -35.25
CA ARG A 284 -5.94 -11.10 -35.82
C ARG A 284 -7.08 -12.10 -36.05
N GLU A 285 -7.00 -12.86 -37.13
CA GLU A 285 -7.92 -13.97 -37.38
C GLU A 285 -7.37 -15.25 -36.74
N ALA A 286 -8.16 -15.88 -35.88
CA ALA A 286 -7.76 -17.11 -35.21
C ALA A 286 -7.58 -18.26 -36.21
N THR A 287 -6.47 -18.98 -36.11
CA THR A 287 -6.20 -20.19 -36.91
C THR A 287 -6.68 -21.46 -36.19
N GLY A 288 -6.90 -21.38 -34.88
CA GLY A 288 -7.36 -22.46 -34.01
C GLY A 288 -7.64 -21.98 -32.59
N THR A 289 -8.12 -22.88 -31.73
CA THR A 289 -8.33 -22.65 -30.30
C THR A 289 -7.70 -23.79 -29.50
N THR A 290 -7.22 -23.50 -28.29
CA THR A 290 -6.65 -24.48 -27.36
C THR A 290 -6.86 -24.05 -25.91
N SER A 291 -6.76 -24.99 -24.99
CA SER A 291 -6.70 -24.75 -23.55
C SER A 291 -5.28 -24.90 -22.97
N THR A 292 -4.29 -25.23 -23.80
CA THR A 292 -2.91 -25.45 -23.37
C THR A 292 -2.03 -24.30 -23.82
N ALA A 293 -1.36 -23.63 -22.87
CA ALA A 293 -0.32 -22.66 -23.17
C ALA A 293 0.95 -23.36 -23.72
N GLU A 294 1.67 -22.70 -24.62
CA GLU A 294 2.89 -23.25 -25.22
C GLU A 294 4.17 -22.75 -24.56
N GLU A 295 4.06 -21.69 -23.75
CA GLU A 295 5.17 -21.09 -23.02
C GLU A 295 4.90 -21.15 -21.50
N THR A 296 5.97 -21.33 -20.74
CA THR A 296 5.97 -21.37 -19.28
C THR A 296 7.11 -20.52 -18.74
N PHE A 297 7.12 -20.25 -17.43
CA PHE A 297 8.17 -19.48 -16.76
C PHE A 297 8.54 -20.10 -15.42
N ALA A 298 9.82 -20.02 -15.06
CA ALA A 298 10.34 -20.60 -13.81
C ALA A 298 10.19 -19.66 -12.60
N HIS A 299 10.42 -18.35 -12.81
CA HIS A 299 10.45 -17.36 -11.75
C HIS A 299 9.81 -16.06 -12.23
N THR A 300 9.09 -15.41 -11.33
CA THR A 300 8.58 -14.05 -11.50
C THR A 300 8.71 -13.35 -10.15
N SER A 301 8.99 -12.05 -10.18
CA SER A 301 8.94 -11.22 -8.97
C SER A 301 7.49 -11.19 -8.48
N SER A 302 7.26 -11.57 -7.23
CA SER A 302 5.93 -11.65 -6.65
C SER A 302 5.75 -10.71 -5.47
N TYR A 303 4.51 -10.31 -5.27
CA TYR A 303 4.05 -9.78 -4.01
C TYR A 303 3.68 -10.97 -3.08
N THR A 304 4.20 -11.01 -1.86
CA THR A 304 3.99 -12.12 -0.92
C THR A 304 2.53 -12.30 -0.51
N LEU A 305 1.70 -11.24 -0.56
CA LEU A 305 0.24 -11.37 -0.42
C LEU A 305 -0.37 -12.23 -1.54
N ASN A 306 0.09 -12.07 -2.78
CA ASN A 306 -0.39 -12.89 -3.90
C ASN A 306 0.02 -14.36 -3.71
N ASP A 307 1.21 -14.59 -3.16
CA ASP A 307 1.69 -15.94 -2.82
C ASP A 307 0.83 -16.60 -1.73
N TYR A 308 0.34 -15.82 -0.75
CA TYR A 308 -0.63 -16.25 0.26
C TYR A 308 -1.95 -16.70 -0.38
N PHE A 309 -2.42 -15.98 -1.40
CA PHE A 309 -3.68 -16.32 -2.07
C PHE A 309 -3.60 -17.50 -3.05
N LEU A 310 -2.44 -17.77 -3.65
CA LEU A 310 -2.24 -18.96 -4.50
C LEU A 310 -2.53 -20.26 -3.73
N ALA A 311 -2.08 -20.35 -2.48
CA ALA A 311 -2.37 -21.52 -1.63
C ALA A 311 -3.86 -21.66 -1.28
N ARG A 312 -4.66 -20.61 -1.49
CA ARG A 312 -6.07 -20.46 -1.07
C ARG A 312 -7.05 -20.45 -2.23
N GLY A 313 -6.59 -20.84 -3.43
CA GLY A 313 -7.47 -21.07 -4.58
C GLY A 313 -7.70 -19.86 -5.48
N PHE A 314 -6.88 -18.81 -5.36
CA PHE A 314 -6.91 -17.69 -6.28
C PHE A 314 -5.82 -17.87 -7.33
N ALA A 315 -6.12 -17.61 -8.59
CA ALA A 315 -5.10 -17.47 -9.61
C ALA A 315 -4.44 -16.09 -9.48
N VAL A 316 -3.15 -16.02 -9.77
CA VAL A 316 -2.37 -14.78 -9.78
C VAL A 316 -1.86 -14.53 -11.18
N VAL A 317 -2.08 -13.31 -11.67
CA VAL A 317 -1.72 -12.88 -13.01
C VAL A 317 -0.78 -11.69 -12.93
N TYR A 318 0.33 -11.75 -13.65
CA TYR A 318 1.26 -10.63 -13.81
C TYR A 318 1.33 -10.23 -15.28
N ALA A 319 1.20 -8.94 -15.55
CA ALA A 319 1.43 -8.39 -16.89
C ALA A 319 2.16 -7.06 -16.77
N ALA A 320 3.14 -6.85 -17.65
CA ALA A 320 3.96 -5.63 -17.64
C ALA A 320 3.46 -4.56 -18.63
N GLY A 321 2.50 -4.90 -19.49
CA GLY A 321 1.87 -3.99 -20.44
C GLY A 321 2.73 -3.71 -21.68
N ILE A 322 2.31 -2.72 -22.47
CA ILE A 322 3.00 -2.29 -23.70
C ILE A 322 4.45 -1.88 -23.42
N GLY A 323 5.35 -2.05 -24.40
CA GLY A 323 6.74 -1.60 -24.32
C GLY A 323 7.65 -2.42 -23.40
N THR A 324 7.14 -3.50 -22.81
CA THR A 324 7.92 -4.34 -21.89
C THR A 324 8.44 -5.61 -22.56
N LYS A 325 9.44 -6.25 -21.95
CA LYS A 325 10.07 -7.45 -22.51
C LYS A 325 9.04 -8.57 -22.67
N GLY A 326 8.94 -9.09 -23.89
CA GLY A 326 7.95 -10.10 -24.28
C GLY A 326 6.69 -9.50 -24.92
N SER A 327 6.29 -8.28 -24.54
CA SER A 327 5.16 -7.56 -25.15
C SER A 327 5.58 -6.77 -26.40
N ASP A 328 4.59 -6.37 -27.20
CA ASP A 328 4.74 -5.36 -28.26
C ASP A 328 4.50 -3.94 -27.72
N GLY A 329 4.53 -2.94 -28.59
CA GLY A 329 4.31 -1.54 -28.23
C GLY A 329 5.51 -0.82 -27.61
N ILE A 330 5.25 0.38 -27.08
CA ILE A 330 6.22 1.29 -26.44
C ILE A 330 5.69 1.84 -25.10
N ARG A 331 6.59 2.28 -24.19
CA ARG A 331 6.17 2.90 -22.92
C ARG A 331 5.67 4.32 -23.13
N THR A 332 4.73 4.76 -22.29
CA THR A 332 4.15 6.11 -22.40
C THR A 332 3.96 6.81 -21.05
N THR A 333 4.42 6.20 -19.97
CA THR A 333 4.37 6.62 -18.57
C THR A 333 3.03 7.22 -18.16
N GLY A 334 2.14 6.40 -17.61
CA GLY A 334 0.91 6.88 -16.98
C GLY A 334 -0.19 7.34 -17.93
N SER A 335 0.04 7.26 -19.24
CA SER A 335 -0.94 7.70 -20.26
C SER A 335 -2.16 6.77 -20.34
N GLU A 336 -3.15 7.19 -21.13
CA GLU A 336 -4.31 6.36 -21.47
C GLU A 336 -3.93 5.05 -22.16
N LEU A 337 -2.82 4.99 -22.92
CA LEU A 337 -2.39 3.76 -23.59
C LEU A 337 -1.94 2.69 -22.60
N GLU A 338 -1.26 3.06 -21.53
CA GLU A 338 -0.90 2.10 -20.48
C GLU A 338 -2.12 1.62 -19.71
N THR A 339 -3.09 2.51 -19.50
CA THR A 339 -4.39 2.16 -18.91
C THR A 339 -5.12 1.13 -19.77
N LEU A 340 -5.23 1.38 -21.09
CA LEU A 340 -5.87 0.46 -22.03
C LEU A 340 -5.16 -0.89 -22.14
N SER A 341 -3.82 -0.88 -22.09
CA SER A 341 -3.04 -2.13 -22.06
C SER A 341 -3.32 -2.94 -20.78
N THR A 342 -3.56 -2.26 -19.66
CA THR A 342 -3.89 -2.89 -18.37
C THR A 342 -5.30 -3.47 -18.41
N THR A 343 -6.29 -2.72 -18.90
CA THR A 343 -7.69 -3.19 -18.96
C THR A 343 -7.88 -4.31 -19.99
N ALA A 344 -7.09 -4.35 -21.06
CA ALA A 344 -7.09 -5.48 -21.99
C ALA A 344 -6.86 -6.82 -21.30
N ILE A 345 -5.99 -6.88 -20.28
CA ILE A 345 -5.75 -8.11 -19.53
C ILE A 345 -7.00 -8.51 -18.75
N ILE A 346 -7.69 -7.55 -18.12
CA ILE A 346 -8.94 -7.78 -17.39
C ILE A 346 -10.05 -8.25 -18.35
N GLU A 347 -10.15 -7.64 -19.53
CA GLU A 347 -11.10 -8.05 -20.58
C GLU A 347 -10.85 -9.51 -21.01
N TRP A 348 -9.60 -9.95 -21.15
CA TRP A 348 -9.32 -11.36 -21.42
C TRP A 348 -9.71 -12.29 -20.27
N LEU A 349 -9.35 -11.93 -19.04
CA LEU A 349 -9.70 -12.68 -17.82
C LEU A 349 -11.23 -12.79 -17.61
N THR A 350 -12.00 -11.90 -18.24
CA THR A 350 -13.46 -11.82 -18.16
C THR A 350 -14.16 -12.33 -19.42
N GLY A 351 -13.40 -12.85 -20.40
CA GLY A 351 -13.91 -13.44 -21.63
C GLY A 351 -14.33 -12.45 -22.72
N ASP A 352 -14.01 -11.17 -22.56
CA ASP A 352 -14.40 -10.09 -23.48
C ASP A 352 -13.27 -9.75 -24.50
N ARG A 353 -12.09 -10.38 -24.41
CA ARG A 353 -10.95 -10.15 -25.31
C ARG A 353 -10.14 -11.43 -25.59
N PRO A 354 -9.64 -11.66 -26.82
CA PRO A 354 -8.81 -12.82 -27.13
C PRO A 354 -7.39 -12.71 -26.58
N ALA A 355 -6.81 -13.86 -26.26
CA ALA A 355 -5.37 -14.06 -26.12
C ALA A 355 -4.90 -15.21 -27.02
N TYR A 356 -3.59 -15.29 -27.20
CA TYR A 356 -2.93 -16.26 -28.06
C TYR A 356 -1.85 -17.03 -27.29
N THR A 357 -1.59 -18.28 -27.69
CA THR A 357 -0.55 -19.12 -27.06
C THR A 357 0.85 -18.55 -27.27
N ASN A 358 1.07 -17.90 -28.42
CA ASN A 358 2.32 -17.30 -28.81
C ASN A 358 2.07 -16.11 -29.76
N LYS A 359 3.14 -15.48 -30.25
CA LYS A 359 3.05 -14.28 -31.10
C LYS A 359 2.90 -14.53 -32.61
N VAL A 360 2.87 -15.79 -33.05
CA VAL A 360 3.07 -16.14 -34.47
C VAL A 360 2.01 -17.07 -35.05
N ASP A 361 1.50 -18.03 -34.28
CA ASP A 361 0.65 -19.08 -34.83
C ASP A 361 -0.84 -18.69 -34.87
N ASP A 362 -1.21 -17.60 -34.19
CA ASP A 362 -2.58 -17.09 -34.08
C ASP A 362 -3.58 -18.13 -33.51
N ILE A 363 -3.09 -19.05 -32.67
CA ILE A 363 -3.91 -20.01 -31.92
C ILE A 363 -4.43 -19.33 -30.65
N GLN A 364 -5.75 -19.22 -30.54
CA GLN A 364 -6.40 -18.55 -29.41
C GLN A 364 -6.45 -19.43 -28.16
N ILE A 365 -6.36 -18.78 -27.01
CA ILE A 365 -6.50 -19.38 -25.69
C ILE A 365 -7.35 -18.49 -24.77
N ASP A 366 -8.45 -19.07 -24.26
CA ASP A 366 -9.35 -18.40 -23.34
C ASP A 366 -8.87 -18.55 -21.90
N ALA A 367 -9.23 -17.61 -21.02
CA ALA A 367 -9.07 -17.74 -19.59
C ALA A 367 -10.13 -18.68 -18.98
N PHE A 368 -10.28 -19.90 -19.51
CA PHE A 368 -11.35 -20.85 -19.14
C PHE A 368 -11.38 -21.21 -17.64
N TRP A 369 -10.25 -21.08 -16.96
CA TRP A 369 -10.06 -21.32 -15.53
C TRP A 369 -10.51 -20.13 -14.65
N SER A 370 -10.77 -18.96 -15.22
CA SER A 370 -11.19 -17.77 -14.50
C SER A 370 -12.69 -17.81 -14.21
N ASN A 371 -13.10 -17.40 -13.00
CA ASN A 371 -14.51 -17.15 -12.68
C ASN A 371 -14.99 -15.75 -13.09
N HIS A 372 -14.14 -14.98 -13.80
CA HIS A 372 -14.37 -13.61 -14.27
C HIS A 372 -14.43 -12.52 -13.18
N ASN A 373 -14.15 -12.86 -11.93
CA ASN A 373 -14.01 -11.89 -10.85
C ASN A 373 -12.53 -11.58 -10.63
N VAL A 374 -12.15 -10.34 -10.93
CA VAL A 374 -10.76 -9.87 -10.87
C VAL A 374 -10.61 -8.86 -9.73
N ALA A 375 -9.56 -9.01 -8.92
CA ALA A 375 -9.00 -7.94 -8.11
C ALA A 375 -7.68 -7.46 -8.69
N MET A 376 -7.32 -6.21 -8.43
CA MET A 376 -5.96 -5.71 -8.66
C MET A 376 -5.22 -5.47 -7.35
N THR A 377 -3.90 -5.71 -7.36
CA THR A 377 -3.01 -5.55 -6.18
C THR A 377 -1.68 -4.93 -6.57
N GLY A 378 -1.03 -4.28 -5.61
CA GLY A 378 0.40 -3.96 -5.65
C GLY A 378 0.71 -2.52 -5.26
N ARG A 379 2.00 -2.27 -5.05
CA ARG A 379 2.52 -0.97 -4.60
C ARG A 379 3.04 -0.08 -5.72
N SER A 380 3.01 1.23 -5.55
CA SER A 380 3.65 2.18 -6.45
C SER A 380 2.98 2.20 -7.81
N TYR A 381 3.73 2.11 -8.91
CA TYR A 381 3.19 1.95 -10.27
C TYR A 381 2.11 0.86 -10.39
N LEU A 382 2.22 -0.22 -9.60
CA LEU A 382 1.21 -1.28 -9.60
C LEU A 382 -0.13 -0.76 -9.04
N GLY A 383 -0.10 -0.06 -7.91
CA GLY A 383 -1.27 0.62 -7.34
C GLY A 383 -1.78 1.77 -8.22
N THR A 384 -0.87 2.46 -8.92
CA THR A 384 -1.18 3.48 -9.91
C THR A 384 -2.01 2.91 -11.06
N LEU A 385 -1.60 1.76 -11.63
CA LEU A 385 -2.33 1.10 -12.71
C LEU A 385 -3.63 0.46 -12.22
N ALA A 386 -3.69 0.01 -10.97
CA ALA A 386 -4.95 -0.41 -10.35
C ALA A 386 -5.95 0.74 -10.24
N THR A 387 -5.50 1.94 -9.84
CA THR A 387 -6.31 3.17 -9.86
C THR A 387 -6.74 3.51 -11.29
N ALA A 388 -5.81 3.51 -12.25
CA ALA A 388 -6.10 3.81 -13.65
C ALA A 388 -7.18 2.87 -14.22
N ALA A 389 -7.01 1.55 -14.05
CA ALA A 389 -7.97 0.55 -14.50
C ALA A 389 -9.34 0.72 -13.82
N ALA A 390 -9.38 0.96 -12.51
CA ALA A 390 -10.63 1.19 -11.78
C ALA A 390 -11.42 2.39 -12.35
N THR A 391 -10.74 3.48 -12.69
CA THR A 391 -11.38 4.68 -13.27
C THR A 391 -11.89 4.50 -14.70
N THR A 392 -11.66 3.35 -15.33
CA THR A 392 -12.31 3.01 -16.61
C THR A 392 -13.70 2.40 -16.40
N GLY A 393 -13.96 1.81 -15.22
CA GLY A 393 -15.17 1.02 -14.98
C GLY A 393 -15.18 -0.32 -15.74
N VAL A 394 -14.01 -0.85 -16.12
CA VAL A 394 -13.87 -2.13 -16.84
C VAL A 394 -14.64 -3.25 -16.14
N LYS A 395 -15.36 -4.04 -16.94
CA LYS A 395 -16.19 -5.14 -16.45
C LYS A 395 -15.32 -6.22 -15.78
N GLY A 396 -15.86 -6.83 -14.73
CA GLY A 396 -15.22 -7.92 -13.99
C GLY A 396 -14.13 -7.50 -12.98
N LEU A 397 -13.64 -6.25 -13.02
CA LEU A 397 -12.86 -5.70 -11.91
C LEU A 397 -13.78 -5.43 -10.73
N LYS A 398 -13.73 -6.30 -9.71
CA LYS A 398 -14.59 -6.25 -8.53
C LYS A 398 -14.00 -5.38 -7.42
N THR A 399 -12.68 -5.38 -7.27
CA THR A 399 -11.99 -4.56 -6.28
C THR A 399 -10.54 -4.25 -6.66
N ALA A 400 -9.98 -3.19 -6.10
CA ALA A 400 -8.56 -2.88 -6.20
C ALA A 400 -7.97 -2.58 -4.82
N ILE A 401 -6.88 -3.26 -4.47
CA ILE A 401 -6.03 -2.98 -3.31
C ILE A 401 -4.88 -2.09 -3.80
N VAL A 402 -5.04 -0.78 -3.60
CA VAL A 402 -4.15 0.27 -4.08
C VAL A 402 -3.17 0.64 -2.99
N GLU A 403 -1.93 0.14 -3.07
CA GLU A 403 -0.89 0.44 -2.09
C GLU A 403 0.06 1.51 -2.65
N ALA A 404 0.26 2.62 -1.93
CA ALA A 404 1.12 3.73 -2.36
C ALA A 404 0.98 4.10 -3.86
N GLY A 405 -0.25 4.19 -4.36
CA GLY A 405 -0.53 4.41 -5.79
C GLY A 405 -0.65 5.89 -6.15
N ILE A 406 -0.20 6.25 -7.36
CA ILE A 406 -0.33 7.61 -7.92
C ILE A 406 -1.74 7.78 -8.50
N SER A 407 -2.44 8.83 -8.10
CA SER A 407 -3.78 9.18 -8.65
C SER A 407 -3.73 10.29 -9.72
N ASN A 408 -2.65 11.07 -9.74
CA ASN A 408 -2.39 12.15 -10.67
C ASN A 408 -0.88 12.30 -10.88
N TRP A 409 -0.36 11.97 -12.06
CA TRP A 409 1.08 11.98 -12.31
C TRP A 409 1.74 13.35 -12.23
N TYR A 410 0.97 14.44 -12.37
CA TYR A 410 1.48 15.78 -12.09
C TYR A 410 1.99 15.87 -10.66
N ASP A 411 1.21 15.42 -9.68
CA ASP A 411 1.53 15.61 -8.26
C ASP A 411 2.74 14.76 -7.80
N TYR A 412 3.11 13.74 -8.60
CA TYR A 412 4.29 12.91 -8.37
C TYR A 412 5.58 13.64 -8.73
N TYR A 413 5.61 14.33 -9.88
CA TYR A 413 6.81 15.02 -10.39
C TYR A 413 6.76 16.55 -10.29
N ARG A 414 5.64 17.11 -9.86
CA ARG A 414 5.38 18.56 -9.83
C ARG A 414 4.57 18.93 -8.59
N GLU A 415 4.61 20.21 -8.26
CA GLU A 415 3.75 20.78 -7.23
C GLU A 415 3.56 22.28 -7.48
N ASN A 416 2.31 22.74 -7.61
CA ASN A 416 1.96 24.17 -7.76
C ASN A 416 2.86 24.95 -8.75
N GLY A 417 3.09 24.39 -9.93
CA GLY A 417 3.92 25.00 -10.97
C GLY A 417 5.43 24.81 -10.80
N LEU A 418 5.90 24.00 -9.86
CA LEU A 418 7.31 23.64 -9.72
C LEU A 418 7.60 22.22 -10.18
N VAL A 419 8.84 22.00 -10.61
CA VAL A 419 9.43 20.66 -10.70
C VAL A 419 9.85 20.24 -9.29
N ILE A 420 9.18 19.23 -8.75
CA ILE A 420 9.41 18.68 -7.41
C ILE A 420 9.53 17.17 -7.58
N ALA A 421 10.75 16.66 -7.44
CA ALA A 421 11.03 15.24 -7.57
C ALA A 421 10.46 14.45 -6.38
N PRO A 422 10.14 13.15 -6.59
CA PRO A 422 9.96 12.22 -5.48
C PRO A 422 11.23 12.15 -4.62
N LEU A 423 11.09 12.03 -3.29
CA LEU A 423 12.25 12.01 -2.39
C LEU A 423 13.16 10.82 -2.71
N GLY A 424 14.45 11.11 -2.89
CA GLY A 424 15.46 10.11 -3.27
C GLY A 424 15.67 9.96 -4.79
N PHE A 425 14.83 10.56 -5.62
CA PHE A 425 14.83 10.41 -7.08
C PHE A 425 15.03 11.74 -7.79
N GLN A 426 16.00 12.51 -7.31
CA GLN A 426 16.20 13.87 -7.76
C GLN A 426 16.72 13.91 -9.19
N GLY A 427 16.03 14.65 -10.06
CA GLY A 427 16.28 14.65 -11.50
C GLY A 427 15.39 13.70 -12.28
N GLU A 428 14.63 12.81 -11.64
CA GLU A 428 13.66 11.95 -12.31
C GLU A 428 12.49 12.76 -12.91
N ASP A 429 11.87 12.20 -13.95
CA ASP A 429 10.62 12.66 -14.55
C ASP A 429 9.98 11.54 -15.39
N ALA A 430 8.86 11.84 -16.05
CA ALA A 430 8.10 10.87 -16.84
C ALA A 430 8.92 10.18 -17.94
N ASP A 431 9.88 10.88 -18.57
CA ASP A 431 10.78 10.33 -19.60
C ASP A 431 11.79 9.33 -19.02
N VAL A 432 12.37 9.66 -17.86
CA VAL A 432 13.30 8.77 -17.14
C VAL A 432 12.61 7.45 -16.80
N LEU A 433 11.40 7.51 -16.22
CA LEU A 433 10.64 6.31 -15.87
C LEU A 433 10.16 5.54 -17.12
N ALA A 434 9.90 6.24 -18.22
CA ALA A 434 9.55 5.59 -19.49
C ALA A 434 10.70 4.72 -19.99
N GLU A 435 11.93 5.26 -19.99
CA GLU A 435 13.15 4.52 -20.36
C GLU A 435 13.44 3.38 -19.39
N GLU A 436 13.35 3.63 -18.09
CA GLU A 436 13.57 2.62 -17.07
C GLU A 436 12.64 1.42 -17.25
N THR A 437 11.36 1.67 -17.58
CA THR A 437 10.35 0.61 -17.76
C THR A 437 10.25 0.07 -19.20
N PHE A 438 11.01 0.61 -20.16
CA PHE A 438 11.01 0.14 -21.55
C PHE A 438 11.85 -1.15 -21.74
N SER A 439 11.49 -2.21 -21.02
CA SER A 439 12.27 -3.45 -20.99
C SER A 439 12.26 -4.23 -22.30
N ARG A 440 11.37 -3.90 -23.27
CA ARG A 440 11.41 -4.46 -24.63
C ARG A 440 12.79 -4.25 -25.28
N GLN A 441 13.50 -3.18 -24.92
CA GLN A 441 14.85 -2.92 -25.43
C GLN A 441 15.88 -3.99 -25.07
N LYS A 442 15.64 -4.77 -24.00
CA LYS A 442 16.52 -5.86 -23.57
C LYS A 442 16.53 -7.05 -24.53
N ILE A 443 15.60 -7.12 -25.47
CA ILE A 443 15.62 -8.08 -26.58
C ILE A 443 16.07 -7.33 -27.83
N ALA A 444 17.36 -7.41 -28.15
CA ALA A 444 17.96 -6.62 -29.23
C ALA A 444 17.23 -6.74 -30.58
N GLY A 445 16.76 -7.94 -30.94
CA GLY A 445 16.01 -8.17 -32.18
C GLY A 445 14.64 -7.49 -32.21
N ASN A 446 13.98 -7.32 -31.06
CA ASN A 446 12.74 -6.57 -30.95
C ASN A 446 13.03 -5.07 -30.97
N TYR A 447 14.00 -4.64 -30.17
CA TYR A 447 14.36 -3.22 -30.06
C TYR A 447 14.70 -2.60 -31.40
N ARG A 448 15.53 -3.27 -32.21
CA ARG A 448 15.98 -2.76 -33.51
C ARG A 448 14.84 -2.43 -34.48
N LYS A 449 13.67 -3.05 -34.32
CA LYS A 449 12.50 -2.78 -35.16
C LYS A 449 11.76 -1.50 -34.76
N VAL A 450 11.85 -1.12 -33.48
CA VAL A 450 11.04 -0.06 -32.88
C VAL A 450 11.86 1.09 -32.32
N GLN A 451 13.19 1.05 -32.46
CA GLN A 451 14.11 2.05 -31.92
C GLN A 451 13.72 3.48 -32.30
N GLY A 452 13.45 3.76 -33.58
CA GLY A 452 13.05 5.10 -34.01
C GLY A 452 11.71 5.55 -33.43
N VAL A 453 10.73 4.64 -33.34
CA VAL A 453 9.42 4.94 -32.73
C VAL A 453 9.55 5.19 -31.22
N TRP A 454 10.45 4.46 -30.55
CA TRP A 454 10.78 4.68 -29.16
C TRP A 454 11.45 6.04 -28.94
N GLU A 455 12.47 6.38 -29.74
CA GLU A 455 13.17 7.66 -29.67
C GLU A 455 12.19 8.84 -29.88
N ASP A 456 11.30 8.76 -30.88
CA ASP A 456 10.25 9.75 -31.13
C ASP A 456 9.27 9.89 -29.95
N GLN A 457 8.90 8.78 -29.32
CA GLN A 457 8.00 8.78 -28.17
C GLN A 457 8.66 9.35 -26.92
N LEU A 458 9.93 9.01 -26.70
CA LEU A 458 10.70 9.53 -25.60
C LEU A 458 10.86 11.05 -25.73
N GLU A 459 11.18 11.56 -26.93
CA GLU A 459 11.23 13.01 -27.20
C GLU A 459 9.89 13.71 -26.90
N GLN A 460 8.77 13.11 -27.31
CA GLN A 460 7.43 13.64 -27.00
C GLN A 460 7.14 13.69 -25.50
N ILE A 461 7.57 12.69 -24.73
CA ILE A 461 7.41 12.70 -23.27
C ILE A 461 8.30 13.80 -22.66
N THR A 462 9.55 13.88 -23.08
CA THR A 462 10.53 14.90 -22.62
C THR A 462 10.06 16.33 -22.88
N ASP A 463 9.43 16.58 -24.02
CA ASP A 463 8.84 17.87 -24.34
C ASP A 463 7.54 18.12 -23.58
N GLY A 464 6.64 17.12 -23.53
CA GLY A 464 5.32 17.23 -22.91
C GLY A 464 5.35 17.44 -21.40
N GLN A 465 6.30 16.82 -20.69
CA GLN A 465 6.47 16.99 -19.24
C GLN A 465 6.84 18.43 -18.85
N ASP A 466 7.36 19.22 -19.80
CA ASP A 466 7.70 20.64 -19.68
C ASP A 466 8.40 21.02 -18.36
N ARG A 467 9.58 20.42 -18.14
CA ARG A 467 10.45 20.78 -17.00
C ARG A 467 10.89 22.25 -17.01
N ARG A 468 10.75 22.97 -18.13
CA ARG A 468 11.14 24.39 -18.22
C ARG A 468 10.20 25.25 -17.41
N THR A 469 8.89 24.99 -17.49
CA THR A 469 7.91 25.72 -16.70
C THR A 469 7.50 24.97 -15.43
N GLY A 470 7.38 23.64 -15.45
CA GLY A 470 6.79 22.88 -14.34
C GLY A 470 5.26 23.07 -14.20
N ASN A 471 4.62 23.74 -15.16
CA ASN A 471 3.19 23.98 -15.14
C ASN A 471 2.39 22.72 -15.42
N TYR A 472 1.18 22.67 -14.88
CA TYR A 472 0.17 21.72 -15.32
C TYR A 472 -0.24 22.07 -16.75
N ASN A 473 -0.36 21.06 -17.61
CA ASN A 473 -0.63 21.23 -19.04
C ASN A 473 -1.42 20.01 -19.55
N THR A 474 -1.72 19.96 -20.85
CA THR A 474 -2.46 18.84 -21.46
C THR A 474 -1.78 17.48 -21.27
N PHE A 475 -0.44 17.40 -21.36
CA PHE A 475 0.30 16.16 -21.15
C PHE A 475 0.05 15.59 -19.75
N TRP A 476 0.06 16.44 -18.73
CA TRP A 476 -0.25 16.07 -17.36
C TRP A 476 -1.74 15.80 -17.14
N ASP A 477 -2.61 16.53 -17.82
CA ASP A 477 -4.06 16.30 -17.73
C ASP A 477 -4.46 14.91 -18.21
N HIS A 478 -3.86 14.43 -19.29
CA HIS A 478 -4.04 13.06 -19.79
C HIS A 478 -3.57 11.97 -18.80
N ARG A 479 -2.83 12.34 -17.76
CA ARG A 479 -2.29 11.44 -16.71
C ARG A 479 -2.91 11.70 -15.34
N ASN A 480 -4.11 12.30 -15.33
CA ASN A 480 -4.87 12.57 -14.13
C ASN A 480 -6.11 11.66 -14.07
N TYR A 481 -6.03 10.59 -13.29
CA TYR A 481 -7.10 9.59 -13.15
C TYR A 481 -8.30 10.11 -12.35
N LEU A 482 -8.08 11.11 -11.49
CA LEU A 482 -9.13 11.70 -10.65
C LEU A 482 -10.30 12.26 -11.47
N LYS A 483 -10.05 12.69 -12.72
CA LYS A 483 -11.09 13.17 -13.65
C LYS A 483 -12.16 12.12 -13.97
N ASN A 484 -11.80 10.84 -13.84
CA ASN A 484 -12.60 9.70 -14.26
C ASN A 484 -13.14 8.88 -13.07
N VAL A 485 -12.95 9.34 -11.82
CA VAL A 485 -13.35 8.59 -10.60
C VAL A 485 -14.84 8.25 -10.56
N LYS A 486 -15.71 9.09 -11.14
CA LYS A 486 -17.15 8.78 -11.29
C LYS A 486 -17.46 7.49 -12.04
N ASN A 487 -16.52 6.99 -12.85
CA ASN A 487 -16.67 5.75 -13.61
C ASN A 487 -16.37 4.51 -12.77
N VAL A 488 -15.71 4.66 -11.61
CA VAL A 488 -15.32 3.55 -10.75
C VAL A 488 -16.56 2.73 -10.36
N LYS A 489 -16.42 1.40 -10.51
CA LYS A 489 -17.41 0.39 -10.12
C LYS A 489 -16.85 -0.66 -9.16
N ALA A 490 -15.54 -0.83 -9.16
CA ALA A 490 -14.84 -1.72 -8.25
C ALA A 490 -14.78 -1.10 -6.84
N ASP A 491 -14.96 -1.93 -5.82
CA ASP A 491 -14.72 -1.50 -4.43
C ASP A 491 -13.23 -1.22 -4.22
N MET A 492 -12.88 -0.20 -3.45
CA MET A 492 -11.51 0.31 -3.36
C MET A 492 -10.92 0.11 -1.96
N PHE A 493 -9.77 -0.53 -1.85
CA PHE A 493 -9.02 -0.64 -0.61
C PHE A 493 -7.70 0.12 -0.75
N ILE A 494 -7.56 1.27 -0.09
CA ILE A 494 -6.41 2.16 -0.23
C ILE A 494 -5.47 1.94 0.96
N VAL A 495 -4.18 1.81 0.69
CA VAL A 495 -3.13 1.65 1.72
C VAL A 495 -2.02 2.65 1.43
N HIS A 496 -1.66 3.48 2.41
CA HIS A 496 -0.65 4.51 2.18
C HIS A 496 0.21 4.80 3.42
N GLY A 497 1.50 5.06 3.18
CA GLY A 497 2.45 5.45 4.22
C GLY A 497 2.37 6.94 4.51
N LEU A 498 2.15 7.32 5.76
CA LEU A 498 2.13 8.71 6.22
C LEU A 498 3.51 9.39 6.14
N ASN A 499 4.57 8.60 6.02
CA ASN A 499 5.94 9.08 5.80
C ASN A 499 6.45 8.72 4.38
N ASP A 500 5.56 8.40 3.45
CA ASP A 500 5.92 8.17 2.04
C ASP A 500 6.10 9.51 1.31
N TRP A 501 7.35 9.91 1.19
CA TRP A 501 7.78 11.09 0.43
C TRP A 501 8.19 10.77 -1.01
N ASN A 502 8.09 9.49 -1.42
CA ASN A 502 8.23 9.09 -2.81
C ASN A 502 6.88 9.29 -3.50
N VAL A 503 5.90 8.43 -3.21
CA VAL A 503 4.51 8.64 -3.62
C VAL A 503 3.81 9.40 -2.51
N LYS A 504 3.76 10.72 -2.65
CA LYS A 504 3.27 11.65 -1.62
C LYS A 504 1.83 11.33 -1.19
N THR A 505 1.52 11.63 0.07
CA THR A 505 0.21 11.34 0.69
C THR A 505 -0.97 11.99 -0.01
N SER A 506 -0.77 13.09 -0.75
CA SER A 506 -1.81 13.72 -1.57
C SER A 506 -2.46 12.75 -2.56
N HIS A 507 -1.75 11.73 -3.05
CA HIS A 507 -2.31 10.80 -4.01
C HIS A 507 -3.45 9.96 -3.41
N ALA A 508 -3.21 9.33 -2.26
CA ALA A 508 -4.24 8.59 -1.54
C ALA A 508 -5.34 9.50 -1.01
N PHE A 509 -4.98 10.66 -0.45
CA PHE A 509 -5.95 11.61 0.09
C PHE A 509 -6.94 12.09 -0.98
N ASN A 510 -6.45 12.48 -2.16
CA ASN A 510 -7.28 12.97 -3.25
C ASN A 510 -8.15 11.86 -3.84
N LEU A 511 -7.62 10.63 -3.96
CA LEU A 511 -8.39 9.48 -4.44
C LEU A 511 -9.51 9.12 -3.46
N TRP A 512 -9.19 8.98 -2.17
CA TRP A 512 -10.14 8.70 -1.09
C TRP A 512 -11.29 9.71 -1.07
N ASN A 513 -10.96 11.01 -1.12
CA ASN A 513 -11.97 12.05 -1.13
C ASN A 513 -12.81 12.06 -2.42
N ALA A 514 -12.20 11.82 -3.59
CA ALA A 514 -12.94 11.77 -4.86
C ALA A 514 -13.90 10.57 -4.94
N LEU A 515 -13.58 9.46 -4.27
CA LEU A 515 -14.40 8.25 -4.27
C LEU A 515 -15.68 8.39 -3.41
N LYS A 516 -15.74 9.35 -2.49
CA LYS A 516 -16.94 9.63 -1.65
C LYS A 516 -18.19 9.93 -2.49
N ASP A 517 -18.02 10.47 -3.70
CA ASP A 517 -19.11 10.77 -4.63
C ASP A 517 -19.58 9.55 -5.45
N THR A 518 -19.00 8.37 -5.20
CA THR A 518 -19.35 7.11 -5.88
C THR A 518 -20.22 6.21 -4.98
N LYS A 519 -20.64 5.07 -5.51
CA LYS A 519 -21.46 4.08 -4.77
C LYS A 519 -20.65 2.88 -4.30
N VAL A 520 -19.34 2.90 -4.49
CA VAL A 520 -18.49 1.75 -4.17
C VAL A 520 -18.19 1.74 -2.68
N THR A 521 -17.94 0.57 -2.14
CA THR A 521 -17.36 0.45 -0.79
C THR A 521 -15.89 0.88 -0.89
N GLN A 522 -15.46 1.76 0.01
CA GLN A 522 -14.06 2.13 0.12
C GLN A 522 -13.54 1.92 1.53
N LYS A 523 -12.29 1.46 1.64
CA LYS A 523 -11.57 1.22 2.89
C LYS A 523 -10.19 1.87 2.83
N LEU A 524 -9.67 2.35 3.95
CA LEU A 524 -8.39 3.07 4.03
C LEU A 524 -7.53 2.56 5.19
N ILE A 525 -6.25 2.28 4.91
CA ILE A 525 -5.24 2.02 5.93
C ILE A 525 -4.08 3.02 5.77
N LEU A 526 -3.81 3.78 6.82
CA LEU A 526 -2.68 4.71 6.92
C LEU A 526 -1.65 4.14 7.89
N HIS A 527 -0.44 3.87 7.41
CA HIS A 527 0.64 3.31 8.23
C HIS A 527 1.81 4.30 8.40
N GLN A 528 2.67 4.09 9.39
CA GLN A 528 3.81 4.98 9.69
C GLN A 528 5.01 4.78 8.76
N GLY A 529 4.88 3.96 7.73
CA GLY A 529 5.98 3.67 6.82
C GLY A 529 6.21 4.73 5.77
N LYS A 530 7.36 4.58 5.12
CA LYS A 530 7.68 5.20 3.82
C LYS A 530 7.00 4.40 2.70
N HIS A 531 7.69 4.25 1.58
CA HIS A 531 7.26 3.51 0.40
C HIS A 531 7.40 1.97 0.55
N ILE A 532 6.62 1.36 1.45
CA ILE A 532 6.73 -0.06 1.85
C ILE A 532 5.40 -0.84 1.71
N TYR A 533 5.47 -2.17 1.78
CA TYR A 533 4.31 -3.04 2.01
C TYR A 533 4.08 -3.22 3.51
N ILE A 534 2.85 -3.58 3.93
CA ILE A 534 2.48 -3.79 5.35
C ILE A 534 1.89 -5.17 5.68
N ASN A 535 1.79 -6.04 4.68
CA ASN A 535 1.16 -7.36 4.80
C ASN A 535 1.87 -8.32 5.77
N ASN A 536 3.05 -7.93 6.25
CA ASN A 536 3.91 -8.72 7.13
C ASN A 536 4.15 -8.08 8.51
N PHE A 537 3.25 -7.19 8.94
CA PHE A 537 3.32 -6.55 10.26
C PHE A 537 2.79 -7.44 11.38
N ARG A 538 3.46 -7.40 12.54
CA ARG A 538 3.01 -8.12 13.74
C ARG A 538 1.76 -7.51 14.36
N SER A 539 1.64 -6.19 14.34
CA SER A 539 0.53 -5.47 15.01
C SER A 539 -0.78 -5.44 14.22
N LEU A 540 -0.79 -5.85 12.95
CA LEU A 540 -1.95 -5.77 12.06
C LEU A 540 -2.19 -7.08 11.30
N ASP A 541 -3.42 -7.60 11.32
CA ASP A 541 -3.86 -8.82 10.65
C ASP A 541 -4.19 -8.62 9.16
N PHE A 542 -3.32 -7.91 8.44
CA PHE A 542 -3.58 -7.45 7.07
C PHE A 542 -3.87 -8.58 6.07
N ASN A 543 -3.13 -9.70 6.13
CA ASN A 543 -3.39 -10.85 5.26
C ASN A 543 -4.80 -11.41 5.49
N GLU A 544 -5.20 -11.53 6.76
CA GLU A 544 -6.52 -12.00 7.15
C GLU A 544 -7.64 -11.01 6.75
N MET A 545 -7.40 -9.71 6.87
CA MET A 545 -8.32 -8.65 6.40
C MET A 545 -8.51 -8.74 4.89
N MET A 546 -7.42 -8.83 4.13
CA MET A 546 -7.47 -8.99 2.66
C MET A 546 -8.13 -10.31 2.28
N ASN A 547 -7.94 -11.37 3.06
CA ASN A 547 -8.58 -12.66 2.78
C ASN A 547 -10.09 -12.60 2.94
N LEU A 548 -10.56 -11.97 4.02
CA LEU A 548 -11.98 -11.71 4.24
C LEU A 548 -12.56 -10.88 3.09
N TRP A 549 -11.87 -9.80 2.72
CA TRP A 549 -12.26 -8.91 1.63
C TRP A 549 -12.31 -9.63 0.27
N LEU A 550 -11.24 -10.28 -0.16
CA LEU A 550 -11.19 -10.92 -1.48
C LEU A 550 -12.09 -12.15 -1.56
N SER A 551 -12.30 -12.88 -0.47
CA SER A 551 -13.31 -13.93 -0.41
C SER A 551 -14.72 -13.36 -0.65
N ASN A 552 -15.03 -12.20 -0.05
CA ASN A 552 -16.30 -11.50 -0.30
C ASN A 552 -16.44 -11.09 -1.77
N LYS A 553 -15.43 -10.39 -2.32
CA LYS A 553 -15.54 -9.72 -3.62
C LYS A 553 -15.39 -10.67 -4.80
N LEU A 554 -14.58 -11.72 -4.67
CA LEU A 554 -14.20 -12.56 -5.81
C LEU A 554 -14.79 -13.96 -5.78
N TYR A 555 -15.00 -14.54 -4.60
CA TYR A 555 -15.81 -15.76 -4.46
C TYR A 555 -17.30 -15.47 -4.21
N GLU A 556 -17.66 -14.19 -4.00
CA GLU A 556 -19.03 -13.75 -3.77
C GLU A 556 -19.70 -14.45 -2.58
N ILE A 557 -18.89 -14.85 -1.58
CA ILE A 557 -19.41 -15.39 -0.32
C ILE A 557 -19.90 -14.26 0.59
N ASN A 558 -21.05 -14.46 1.22
CA ASN A 558 -21.58 -13.49 2.17
C ASN A 558 -20.93 -13.69 3.55
N ASN A 559 -19.81 -13.00 3.77
CA ASN A 559 -19.01 -13.04 5.00
C ASN A 559 -18.95 -11.68 5.73
N GLY A 560 -19.79 -10.71 5.35
CA GLY A 560 -19.86 -9.40 6.01
C GLY A 560 -18.59 -8.54 5.96
N ALA A 561 -17.70 -8.76 4.99
CA ALA A 561 -16.40 -8.06 4.94
C ALA A 561 -16.52 -6.52 4.90
N ASN A 562 -17.61 -6.00 4.35
CA ASN A 562 -17.87 -4.56 4.29
C ASN A 562 -18.15 -3.97 5.67
N GLU A 563 -18.83 -4.74 6.54
CA GLU A 563 -19.26 -4.31 7.86
C GLU A 563 -18.21 -4.62 8.93
N VAL A 564 -17.51 -5.76 8.79
CA VAL A 564 -16.50 -6.21 9.77
C VAL A 564 -15.22 -5.41 9.68
N LEU A 565 -14.75 -5.08 8.46
CA LEU A 565 -13.50 -4.35 8.30
C LEU A 565 -13.71 -2.84 8.56
N PRO A 566 -12.84 -2.18 9.34
CA PRO A 566 -12.94 -0.74 9.58
C PRO A 566 -12.89 0.08 8.30
N ASP A 567 -13.67 1.17 8.23
CA ASP A 567 -13.65 2.07 7.07
C ASP A 567 -12.31 2.79 6.93
N THR A 568 -11.76 3.31 8.03
CA THR A 568 -10.42 3.88 8.09
C THR A 568 -9.66 3.35 9.30
N LEU A 569 -8.41 2.96 9.10
CA LEU A 569 -7.52 2.50 10.15
C LEU A 569 -6.18 3.25 10.08
N VAL A 570 -5.74 3.81 11.20
CA VAL A 570 -4.51 4.62 11.26
C VAL A 570 -3.54 4.10 12.31
N GLN A 571 -2.30 3.86 11.90
CA GLN A 571 -1.20 3.50 12.81
C GLN A 571 -0.71 4.77 13.54
N ASP A 572 -0.64 4.72 14.87
CA ASP A 572 -0.19 5.85 15.69
C ASP A 572 1.32 6.11 15.50
N ASN A 573 1.75 7.38 15.47
CA ASN A 573 3.16 7.77 15.27
C ASN A 573 4.01 7.77 16.55
N VAL A 574 3.42 7.53 17.72
CA VAL A 574 4.06 7.65 19.04
C VAL A 574 4.11 6.29 19.75
N SER A 575 2.99 5.58 19.74
CA SER A 575 2.73 4.34 20.48
C SER A 575 2.93 3.16 19.55
N PRO A 576 3.99 2.33 19.75
CA PRO A 576 4.19 1.13 18.95
C PRO A 576 2.98 0.21 18.98
N ASP A 577 2.85 -0.59 17.92
CA ASP A 577 1.80 -1.60 17.76
C ASP A 577 0.35 -1.08 17.89
N THR A 578 0.12 0.24 17.84
CA THR A 578 -1.20 0.83 18.10
C THR A 578 -1.85 1.30 16.81
N TRP A 579 -3.06 0.80 16.57
CA TRP A 579 -3.90 1.15 15.43
C TRP A 579 -5.24 1.68 15.95
N THR A 580 -5.74 2.75 15.34
CA THR A 580 -6.99 3.40 15.73
C THR A 580 -7.95 3.38 14.55
N GLU A 581 -9.19 2.97 14.82
CA GLU A 581 -10.28 3.11 13.87
C GLU A 581 -10.72 4.58 13.78
N GLU A 582 -10.85 5.08 12.57
CA GLU A 582 -11.28 6.43 12.28
C GLU A 582 -12.48 6.38 11.34
N ASN A 583 -13.31 7.43 11.40
CA ASN A 583 -14.48 7.52 10.53
C ASN A 583 -14.11 7.94 9.09
N ASP A 584 -13.02 8.70 8.94
CA ASP A 584 -12.61 9.33 7.69
C ASP A 584 -11.15 9.81 7.78
N TRP A 585 -10.59 10.28 6.66
CA TRP A 585 -9.36 11.07 6.60
C TRP A 585 -9.67 12.45 5.99
N GLY A 586 -9.60 13.50 6.82
CA GLY A 586 -9.98 14.86 6.45
C GLY A 586 -11.49 15.05 6.28
N GLY A 587 -12.32 14.33 7.06
CA GLY A 587 -13.78 14.37 6.95
C GLY A 587 -14.42 15.69 7.40
N ASP A 588 -14.41 15.95 8.71
CA ASP A 588 -14.92 17.21 9.30
C ASP A 588 -13.98 17.72 10.41
N PRO A 589 -12.68 17.96 10.11
CA PRO A 589 -11.75 18.51 11.07
C PRO A 589 -12.13 19.95 11.45
N GLU A 590 -11.78 20.36 12.66
CA GLU A 590 -11.80 21.78 13.03
C GLU A 590 -10.58 22.46 12.40
N ILE A 591 -10.80 23.53 11.63
CA ILE A 591 -9.69 24.30 11.05
C ILE A 591 -9.25 25.37 12.05
N HIS A 592 -8.07 25.17 12.62
CA HIS A 592 -7.44 26.12 13.54
C HIS A 592 -6.64 27.14 12.73
N HIS A 593 -7.07 28.40 12.77
CA HIS A 593 -6.39 29.50 12.10
C HIS A 593 -5.43 30.19 13.08
N THR A 594 -4.13 30.20 12.75
CA THR A 594 -3.08 30.84 13.55
C THR A 594 -2.39 31.91 12.72
N HIS A 595 -2.44 33.18 13.14
CA HIS A 595 -1.76 34.26 12.43
C HIS A 595 -0.26 34.20 12.69
N LEU A 596 0.57 34.45 11.68
CA LEU A 596 2.02 34.29 11.83
C LEU A 596 2.70 35.40 12.66
N ASN A 597 1.93 36.42 13.08
CA ASN A 597 2.39 37.53 13.93
C ASN A 597 1.57 37.66 15.23
N ASP A 598 0.88 36.61 15.66
CA ASP A 598 0.20 36.62 16.95
C ASP A 598 1.09 36.06 18.08
N GLY A 599 0.61 36.13 19.32
CA GLY A 599 1.37 35.69 20.50
C GLY A 599 1.44 34.17 20.70
N THR A 600 0.92 33.35 19.77
CA THR A 600 0.99 31.88 19.86
C THR A 600 2.40 31.36 19.58
N TRP A 601 3.11 32.04 18.68
CA TRP A 601 4.52 31.81 18.39
C TRP A 601 5.31 32.35 19.59
N GLY A 602 6.19 31.53 20.17
CA GLY A 602 6.95 31.85 21.39
C GLY A 602 8.00 32.95 21.23
N GLN A 603 7.88 33.78 20.21
CA GLN A 603 8.75 34.90 19.85
C GLN A 603 7.97 36.22 19.84
N ALA A 604 8.69 37.34 19.89
CA ALA A 604 8.06 38.66 19.78
C ALA A 604 7.43 38.84 18.39
N ALA A 605 6.32 39.59 18.34
CA ALA A 605 5.66 39.96 17.11
C ALA A 605 6.63 40.68 16.14
N ILE A 606 6.77 40.15 14.92
CA ILE A 606 7.54 40.71 13.82
C ILE A 606 6.58 40.96 12.66
N ASP A 607 6.50 42.19 12.16
CA ASP A 607 5.55 42.50 11.09
C ASP A 607 6.00 41.92 9.74
N VAL A 608 7.28 42.08 9.42
CA VAL A 608 7.89 41.61 8.17
C VAL A 608 9.24 40.97 8.48
N GLU A 609 9.44 39.76 7.99
CA GLU A 609 10.69 39.02 8.13
C GLU A 609 11.26 38.66 6.75
N SER A 610 12.59 38.59 6.65
CA SER A 610 13.31 38.31 5.41
C SER A 610 14.12 37.02 5.55
N TYR A 611 14.27 36.28 4.46
CA TYR A 611 15.26 35.21 4.33
C TYR A 611 15.92 35.23 2.94
N SER A 612 17.16 34.75 2.86
CA SER A 612 17.92 34.63 1.63
C SER A 612 17.91 33.19 1.14
N ASP A 613 17.56 32.93 -0.12
CA ASP A 613 17.70 31.59 -0.71
C ASP A 613 19.13 31.29 -1.20
N TYR A 614 19.97 32.33 -1.26
CA TYR A 614 21.36 32.19 -1.67
C TYR A 614 22.20 31.51 -0.60
N LEU A 615 22.99 30.53 -1.05
CA LEU A 615 24.07 29.90 -0.30
C LEU A 615 25.39 30.24 -0.95
N ASN A 616 26.41 30.48 -0.11
CA ASN A 616 27.75 30.65 -0.65
C ASN A 616 28.21 29.34 -1.33
N LYS A 617 29.24 29.43 -2.17
CA LYS A 617 29.70 28.29 -2.98
C LYS A 617 29.97 27.02 -2.14
N THR A 618 30.60 27.17 -0.98
CA THR A 618 30.96 26.05 -0.11
C THR A 618 29.73 25.40 0.52
N GLU A 619 28.78 26.20 1.00
CA GLU A 619 27.51 25.70 1.53
C GLU A 619 26.67 25.02 0.44
N PHE A 620 26.56 25.64 -0.73
CA PHE A 620 25.81 25.06 -1.84
C PHE A 620 26.38 23.72 -2.30
N GLU A 621 27.72 23.61 -2.40
CA GLU A 621 28.40 22.35 -2.73
C GLU A 621 28.22 21.30 -1.64
N LEU A 622 28.26 21.67 -0.36
CA LEU A 622 27.98 20.76 0.76
C LEU A 622 26.55 20.21 0.67
N TYR A 623 25.56 21.10 0.67
CA TYR A 623 24.15 20.74 0.75
C TYR A 623 23.62 20.09 -0.53
N SER A 624 24.22 20.36 -1.70
CA SER A 624 23.87 19.65 -2.93
C SER A 624 24.37 18.19 -2.96
N ASN A 625 25.42 17.87 -2.20
CA ASN A 625 26.03 16.55 -2.14
C ASN A 625 25.61 15.75 -0.90
N ASP A 626 25.19 16.43 0.17
CA ASP A 626 24.71 15.82 1.42
C ASP A 626 23.33 16.37 1.79
N ILE A 627 22.31 15.75 1.20
CA ILE A 627 20.90 16.12 1.41
C ILE A 627 20.47 15.92 2.86
N LYS A 628 20.99 14.90 3.54
CA LYS A 628 20.67 14.63 4.94
C LYS A 628 21.20 15.74 5.84
N GLN A 629 22.41 16.23 5.57
CA GLN A 629 22.96 17.37 6.30
C GLN A 629 22.17 18.66 6.01
N TRP A 630 21.70 18.86 4.78
CA TRP A 630 20.80 19.99 4.45
C TRP A 630 19.48 19.90 5.22
N GLU A 631 18.79 18.76 5.18
CA GLU A 631 17.51 18.56 5.89
C GLU A 631 17.69 18.81 7.38
N LYS A 632 18.79 18.30 7.96
CA LYS A 632 19.17 18.53 9.34
C LYS A 632 19.29 20.02 9.65
N ASP A 633 20.12 20.73 8.91
CA ASP A 633 20.39 22.14 9.16
C ASP A 633 19.17 23.02 8.85
N MET A 634 18.36 22.67 7.85
CA MET A 634 17.16 23.42 7.48
C MET A 634 16.04 23.28 8.53
N MET A 635 16.02 22.18 9.29
CA MET A 635 14.98 21.94 10.31
C MET A 635 15.47 22.12 11.76
N ALA A 636 16.78 22.07 12.04
CA ALA A 636 17.33 22.18 13.40
C ALA A 636 16.97 23.49 14.12
N ASN A 637 16.99 23.50 15.45
CA ASN A 637 16.71 24.70 16.24
C ASN A 637 17.79 25.79 16.09
N GLU A 638 19.06 25.39 15.96
CA GLU A 638 20.19 26.27 15.68
C GLU A 638 20.99 25.67 14.51
N SER A 639 21.33 26.50 13.52
CA SER A 639 21.90 26.03 12.27
C SER A 639 22.69 27.11 11.53
N PRO A 640 23.67 26.76 10.67
CA PRO A 640 24.25 27.69 9.70
C PRO A 640 23.23 28.36 8.77
N LEU A 641 22.04 27.75 8.61
CA LEU A 641 20.98 28.20 7.70
C LEU A 641 19.95 29.15 8.33
N GLU A 642 20.23 29.78 9.48
CA GLU A 642 19.26 30.71 10.12
C GLU A 642 18.85 31.89 9.21
N ASN A 643 19.76 32.38 8.36
CA ASN A 643 19.43 33.46 7.42
C ASN A 643 18.72 32.98 6.15
N ASN A 644 18.55 31.67 5.99
CA ASN A 644 18.00 31.03 4.80
C ASN A 644 16.56 30.54 4.96
N ARG A 645 15.95 30.80 6.12
CA ARG A 645 14.59 30.41 6.46
C ARG A 645 13.96 31.43 7.41
N ILE A 646 12.63 31.44 7.47
CA ILE A 646 11.87 31.96 8.62
C ILE A 646 11.41 30.75 9.41
N ARG A 647 11.64 30.74 10.72
CA ARG A 647 11.19 29.66 11.60
C ARG A 647 10.33 30.22 12.71
N LEU A 648 9.07 29.81 12.73
CA LEU A 648 8.11 30.16 13.78
C LEU A 648 7.87 28.92 14.63
N LEU A 649 7.94 29.07 15.95
CA LEU A 649 7.78 27.95 16.89
C LEU A 649 6.75 28.32 17.96
N THR A 650 5.76 27.47 18.20
CA THR A 650 4.78 27.69 19.26
C THR A 650 5.44 27.60 20.65
N GLN A 651 4.73 28.07 21.68
CA GLN A 651 4.99 27.54 23.03
C GLN A 651 4.74 26.02 23.08
N GLN A 652 5.20 25.36 24.14
CA GLN A 652 4.88 23.95 24.34
C GLN A 652 3.36 23.78 24.41
N ILE A 653 2.81 22.88 23.60
CA ILE A 653 1.39 22.58 23.64
C ILE A 653 1.07 21.86 24.96
N THR A 654 0.00 22.26 25.62
CA THR A 654 -0.36 21.74 26.95
C THR A 654 -1.19 20.47 26.87
N GLN A 655 -1.76 20.17 25.71
CA GLN A 655 -2.60 19.00 25.44
C GLN A 655 -2.17 18.40 24.09
N ALA A 656 -2.38 17.09 23.93
CA ALA A 656 -2.11 16.43 22.66
C ALA A 656 -3.14 16.86 21.60
N HIS A 657 -2.69 17.02 20.37
CA HIS A 657 -3.53 17.35 19.22
C HIS A 657 -3.36 16.29 18.13
N TYR A 658 -4.43 16.01 17.40
CA TYR A 658 -4.41 15.09 16.27
C TYR A 658 -4.69 15.89 15.01
N LEU A 659 -3.69 15.99 14.14
CA LEU A 659 -3.87 16.57 12.81
C LEU A 659 -4.60 15.53 11.95
N ASP A 660 -5.60 15.96 11.19
CA ASP A 660 -6.41 15.10 10.33
C ASP A 660 -6.77 15.82 9.03
N GLY A 661 -6.04 15.52 7.96
CA GLY A 661 -6.30 16.05 6.62
C GLY A 661 -5.16 16.92 6.10
N GLN A 662 -5.49 17.95 5.32
CA GLN A 662 -4.53 18.77 4.58
C GLN A 662 -4.30 20.15 5.23
N PRO A 663 -3.12 20.39 5.86
CA PRO A 663 -2.76 21.73 6.30
C PRO A 663 -2.56 22.67 5.11
N SER A 664 -2.81 23.96 5.33
CA SER A 664 -2.49 25.00 4.35
C SER A 664 -1.93 26.25 5.00
N VAL A 665 -1.23 27.06 4.21
CA VAL A 665 -0.62 28.31 4.65
C VAL A 665 -0.96 29.41 3.65
N ASP A 666 -1.52 30.49 4.16
CA ASP A 666 -1.71 31.73 3.42
C ASP A 666 -0.50 32.64 3.69
N LEU A 667 0.23 33.03 2.66
CA LEU A 667 1.40 33.89 2.79
C LEU A 667 1.24 35.19 2.01
N LYS A 668 1.69 36.29 2.61
CA LYS A 668 1.92 37.56 1.93
C LYS A 668 3.42 37.72 1.68
N ILE A 669 3.89 37.35 0.50
CA ILE A 669 5.31 37.19 0.18
C ILE A 669 5.74 38.07 -0.99
N SER A 670 6.98 38.55 -0.97
CA SER A 670 7.65 39.21 -2.10
C SER A 670 9.01 38.58 -2.39
N SER A 671 9.43 38.64 -3.65
CA SER A 671 10.79 38.28 -4.10
C SER A 671 11.48 39.54 -4.60
N ASN A 672 12.78 39.69 -4.36
CA ASN A 672 13.59 40.77 -4.95
C ASN A 672 13.86 40.56 -6.46
N ALA A 673 13.43 39.44 -7.04
CA ALA A 673 13.63 39.06 -8.44
C ALA A 673 12.29 38.89 -9.20
N GLU A 674 12.38 38.70 -10.52
CA GLU A 674 11.24 38.37 -11.39
C GLU A 674 10.87 36.87 -11.37
N VAL A 675 11.57 36.09 -10.55
CA VAL A 675 11.30 34.68 -10.26
C VAL A 675 11.18 34.48 -8.75
N GLY A 676 10.56 33.38 -8.35
CA GLY A 676 10.57 32.97 -6.96
C GLY A 676 9.88 31.64 -6.73
N MET A 677 10.33 30.94 -5.70
CA MET A 677 9.70 29.76 -5.14
C MET A 677 9.55 29.92 -3.63
N VAL A 678 8.58 29.23 -3.06
CA VAL A 678 8.44 29.11 -1.61
C VAL A 678 8.18 27.65 -1.27
N SER A 679 8.86 27.18 -0.24
CA SER A 679 8.67 25.90 0.41
C SER A 679 8.28 26.15 1.86
N VAL A 680 7.33 25.38 2.37
CA VAL A 680 6.89 25.49 3.77
C VAL A 680 6.81 24.11 4.38
N ALA A 681 7.49 23.91 5.51
CA ALA A 681 7.42 22.67 6.28
C ALA A 681 6.73 22.91 7.62
N LEU A 682 5.84 21.99 7.98
CA LEU A 682 5.24 21.85 9.29
C LEU A 682 6.00 20.78 10.08
N VAL A 683 6.45 21.11 11.28
CA VAL A 683 7.44 20.30 12.01
C VAL A 683 7.03 20.12 13.48
N ASP A 684 7.10 18.90 13.97
CA ASP A 684 7.03 18.57 15.40
C ASP A 684 8.42 18.75 16.03
N TYR A 685 8.56 19.65 17.01
CA TYR A 685 9.80 19.93 17.72
C TYR A 685 9.75 19.42 19.16
N ALA A 686 10.56 18.38 19.43
CA ALA A 686 10.90 17.87 20.76
C ALA A 686 11.99 16.81 20.64
N GLU A 687 12.87 16.75 21.63
CA GLU A 687 13.74 15.59 21.87
C GLU A 687 12.87 14.40 22.27
N ALA A 688 12.63 13.49 21.33
CA ALA A 688 11.80 12.32 21.55
C ALA A 688 12.37 11.08 20.86
N LYS A 689 12.14 9.91 21.46
CA LYS A 689 12.22 8.64 20.74
C LYS A 689 10.98 8.52 19.87
N ARG A 690 11.18 8.39 18.57
CA ARG A 690 10.11 8.22 17.58
C ARG A 690 10.17 6.80 17.04
N LEU A 691 9.13 6.37 16.32
CA LEU A 691 9.19 5.11 15.60
C LEU A 691 10.38 5.09 14.62
N THR A 692 10.99 3.92 14.43
CA THR A 692 12.02 3.70 13.42
C THR A 692 11.54 4.14 12.05
N GLU A 693 12.44 4.66 11.23
CA GLU A 693 12.08 5.13 9.88
C GLU A 693 11.55 4.01 8.96
N ASP A 694 12.08 2.81 9.15
CA ASP A 694 11.70 1.59 8.44
C ASP A 694 11.36 0.50 9.49
N PRO A 695 10.44 -0.42 9.19
CA PRO A 695 10.08 -1.46 10.13
C PRO A 695 11.24 -2.45 10.28
N VAL A 696 11.51 -2.86 11.51
CA VAL A 696 12.59 -3.81 11.82
C VAL A 696 12.13 -5.24 11.58
N VAL A 697 13.04 -6.10 11.13
CA VAL A 697 12.78 -7.55 11.04
C VAL A 697 12.79 -8.13 12.44
N LEU A 698 11.63 -8.56 12.92
CA LEU A 698 11.47 -9.27 14.18
C LEU A 698 11.86 -10.74 14.03
N LYS A 699 11.53 -11.34 12.88
CA LYS A 699 11.86 -12.73 12.56
C LYS A 699 11.97 -12.92 11.04
N ALA A 700 13.16 -13.22 10.57
CA ALA A 700 13.39 -13.52 9.16
C ALA A 700 12.67 -14.81 8.75
N ASN A 701 12.00 -14.80 7.59
CA ASN A 701 11.11 -15.89 7.14
C ASN A 701 10.11 -16.33 8.23
N GLY A 702 9.60 -15.36 8.99
CA GLY A 702 8.73 -15.61 10.14
C GLY A 702 7.29 -15.97 9.79
N ILE A 703 6.86 -15.67 8.56
CA ILE A 703 5.49 -15.86 8.06
C ILE A 703 5.51 -16.86 6.91
N ASP A 704 4.77 -17.96 7.05
CA ASP A 704 4.53 -18.93 5.97
C ASP A 704 3.33 -18.52 5.11
N THR A 705 3.45 -18.50 3.78
CA THR A 705 2.29 -18.21 2.92
C THR A 705 1.46 -19.46 2.58
N GLY A 706 1.98 -20.66 2.84
CA GLY A 706 1.31 -21.96 2.66
C GLY A 706 2.19 -23.14 3.09
N PHE A 707 1.73 -24.38 2.88
CA PHE A 707 2.50 -25.58 3.24
C PHE A 707 3.69 -25.79 2.28
N ARG A 708 4.92 -25.74 2.81
CA ARG A 708 6.17 -25.88 2.02
C ARG A 708 6.21 -24.95 0.80
N TRP A 709 5.70 -23.74 0.99
CA TRP A 709 5.59 -22.73 -0.04
C TRP A 709 6.57 -21.58 0.23
N ARG A 710 6.19 -20.34 -0.07
CA ARG A 710 7.00 -19.14 0.12
C ARG A 710 6.87 -18.62 1.55
N PHE A 711 7.78 -17.71 1.90
CA PHE A 711 7.86 -17.09 3.22
C PHE A 711 7.96 -15.58 3.07
N ASP A 712 7.62 -14.88 4.15
CA ASP A 712 7.88 -13.45 4.34
C ASP A 712 8.53 -13.23 5.72
N ASP A 713 9.21 -12.11 5.87
CA ASP A 713 9.77 -11.67 7.15
C ASP A 713 8.66 -11.08 8.03
N LEU A 714 8.64 -11.42 9.32
CA LEU A 714 7.80 -10.70 10.28
C LEU A 714 8.48 -9.38 10.64
N LYS A 715 7.77 -8.27 10.45
CA LYS A 715 8.29 -6.91 10.67
C LYS A 715 7.40 -6.10 11.60
N GLU A 716 7.97 -5.05 12.18
CA GLU A 716 7.21 -4.03 12.91
C GLU A 716 8.02 -2.75 13.12
N PHE A 717 7.35 -1.62 13.28
CA PHE A 717 7.99 -0.40 13.77
C PHE A 717 8.28 -0.52 15.27
N GLN A 718 9.49 -0.10 15.67
CA GLN A 718 9.86 -0.01 17.09
C GLN A 718 10.16 1.44 17.45
N LEU A 719 10.15 1.78 18.75
CA LEU A 719 10.76 3.04 19.17
C LEU A 719 12.26 2.98 18.87
N ASP A 720 12.74 3.95 18.10
CA ASP A 720 14.17 4.10 17.85
C ASP A 720 14.89 4.32 19.19
N SER A 721 16.05 3.66 19.31
CA SER A 721 16.95 3.86 20.43
C SER A 721 17.51 5.29 20.48
N HIS A 722 17.60 5.96 19.34
CA HIS A 722 18.09 7.33 19.20
C HIS A 722 16.97 8.34 19.42
N VAL A 723 17.31 9.40 20.16
CA VAL A 723 16.44 10.57 20.32
C VAL A 723 16.66 11.48 19.12
N THR A 724 15.56 11.96 18.53
CA THR A 724 15.59 12.97 17.47
C THR A 724 15.00 14.29 17.97
N PRO A 725 15.54 15.46 17.56
CA PRO A 725 15.07 16.76 18.03
C PRO A 725 13.77 17.22 17.37
N TYR A 726 13.40 16.65 16.22
CA TYR A 726 12.21 17.03 15.47
C TYR A 726 11.73 15.91 14.54
N LYS A 727 10.52 16.06 13.98
CA LYS A 727 10.01 15.31 12.83
C LYS A 727 9.21 16.22 11.91
N VAL A 728 9.51 16.17 10.60
CA VAL A 728 8.69 16.85 9.59
C VAL A 728 7.35 16.12 9.50
N ILE A 729 6.25 16.86 9.67
CA ILE A 729 4.88 16.34 9.61
C ILE A 729 4.34 16.44 8.19
N SER A 730 4.58 17.57 7.55
CA SER A 730 4.02 17.93 6.26
C SER A 730 4.91 18.99 5.59
N ILE A 731 5.00 18.98 4.26
CA ILE A 731 5.72 19.99 3.48
C ILE A 731 4.93 20.31 2.21
N GLY A 732 5.13 21.50 1.64
CA GLY A 732 4.58 21.86 0.35
C GLY A 732 5.40 22.93 -0.35
N HIS A 733 5.27 23.00 -1.67
CA HIS A 733 6.09 23.87 -2.53
C HIS A 733 5.22 24.65 -3.52
N MET A 734 5.62 25.86 -3.88
CA MET A 734 4.96 26.67 -4.91
C MET A 734 5.90 27.59 -5.67
N ASN A 735 5.65 27.73 -6.98
CA ASN A 735 6.23 28.80 -7.78
C ASN A 735 5.39 30.08 -7.59
N LEU A 736 6.01 31.22 -7.25
CA LEU A 736 5.28 32.47 -7.00
C LEU A 736 4.58 33.04 -8.26
N GLN A 737 4.97 32.59 -9.45
CA GLN A 737 4.29 32.88 -10.71
C GLN A 737 3.03 32.02 -10.91
N ASN A 738 2.81 30.96 -10.14
CA ASN A 738 1.62 30.09 -10.23
C ASN A 738 0.64 30.30 -9.08
N ARG A 739 0.69 31.48 -8.45
CA ARG A 739 -0.13 31.86 -7.28
C ARG A 739 -1.64 31.78 -7.51
N THR A 740 -2.09 31.85 -8.76
CA THR A 740 -3.53 31.74 -9.08
C THR A 740 -3.93 30.29 -9.41
N ASN A 741 -3.10 29.53 -10.12
CA ASN A 741 -3.18 28.06 -10.27
C ASN A 741 -1.94 27.49 -10.99
N ALA A 742 -1.83 26.16 -11.02
CA ALA A 742 -0.69 25.44 -11.59
C ALA A 742 -0.56 25.49 -13.13
N TYR A 743 -1.62 25.86 -13.86
CA TYR A 743 -1.62 25.89 -15.33
C TYR A 743 -1.47 27.28 -15.94
N GLN A 744 -1.46 28.34 -15.12
CA GLN A 744 -1.27 29.72 -15.58
C GLN A 744 -0.05 30.37 -14.92
N ASN A 745 0.58 31.29 -15.66
CA ASN A 745 1.69 32.08 -15.17
C ASN A 745 1.26 33.53 -14.99
N ASP A 746 1.42 34.01 -13.78
CA ASP A 746 1.28 35.41 -13.46
C ASP A 746 2.62 36.14 -13.54
N GLU A 747 2.56 37.43 -13.87
CA GLU A 747 3.70 38.33 -13.73
C GLU A 747 4.14 38.40 -12.26
N LEU A 748 5.45 38.34 -12.02
CA LEU A 748 6.08 38.59 -10.72
C LEU A 748 6.97 39.82 -10.85
N LYS A 749 6.77 40.80 -9.99
CA LYS A 749 7.55 42.05 -10.00
C LYS A 749 8.45 42.09 -8.76
N PRO A 750 9.73 42.44 -8.91
CA PRO A 750 10.64 42.63 -7.79
C PRO A 750 10.04 43.50 -6.68
N ASN A 751 10.22 43.08 -5.43
CA ASN A 751 9.84 43.79 -4.20
C ASN A 751 8.34 44.10 -4.06
N LYS A 752 7.47 43.49 -4.87
CA LYS A 752 6.02 43.60 -4.74
C LYS A 752 5.47 42.39 -3.99
N PHE A 753 4.64 42.64 -2.97
CA PHE A 753 4.00 41.59 -2.19
C PHE A 753 2.78 40.99 -2.89
N TYR A 754 2.77 39.67 -3.01
CA TYR A 754 1.67 38.86 -3.54
C TYR A 754 1.10 37.96 -2.43
N SER A 755 -0.20 37.69 -2.52
CA SER A 755 -0.85 36.73 -1.64
C SER A 755 -0.82 35.37 -2.34
N VAL A 756 -0.42 34.33 -1.62
CA VAL A 756 -0.40 32.94 -2.09
C VAL A 756 -1.09 32.04 -1.07
N HIS A 757 -1.76 31.00 -1.55
CA HIS A 757 -2.36 29.96 -0.74
C HIS A 757 -1.67 28.63 -1.10
N LEU A 758 -0.98 28.03 -0.14
CA LEU A 758 -0.22 26.80 -0.32
C LEU A 758 -0.80 25.68 0.53
N ASN A 759 -1.29 24.64 -0.12
CA ASN A 759 -1.59 23.38 0.55
C ASN A 759 -0.29 22.61 0.79
N LEU A 760 -0.15 22.03 1.98
CA LEU A 760 0.92 21.08 2.30
C LEU A 760 0.45 19.64 2.02
N GLN A 761 1.34 18.66 2.15
CA GLN A 761 0.95 17.25 2.05
C GLN A 761 -0.06 16.85 3.15
N PRO A 762 -1.16 16.14 2.83
CA PRO A 762 -2.10 15.64 3.83
C PRO A 762 -1.43 14.71 4.83
N SER A 763 -1.87 14.72 6.08
CA SER A 763 -1.29 13.88 7.14
C SER A 763 -2.36 13.45 8.14
N PHE A 764 -2.01 12.46 8.95
CA PHE A 764 -2.68 12.13 10.20
C PHE A 764 -1.58 12.02 11.27
N TYR A 765 -1.56 12.94 12.24
CA TYR A 765 -0.41 13.07 13.14
C TYR A 765 -0.83 13.37 14.58
N HIS A 766 -0.46 12.49 15.50
CA HIS A 766 -0.55 12.71 16.94
C HIS A 766 0.64 13.57 17.38
N LEU A 767 0.37 14.83 17.70
CA LEU A 767 1.30 15.78 18.29
C LEU A 767 1.19 15.74 19.83
N PRO A 768 2.18 15.20 20.56
CA PRO A 768 2.07 14.99 22.01
C PRO A 768 2.13 16.28 22.84
N ALA A 769 1.48 16.27 24.01
CA ALA A 769 1.64 17.33 25.00
C ALA A 769 3.13 17.53 25.37
N GLY A 770 3.56 18.78 25.53
CA GLY A 770 4.94 19.16 25.82
C GLY A 770 5.83 19.37 24.58
N HIS A 771 5.36 18.96 23.39
CA HIS A 771 6.02 19.26 22.12
C HIS A 771 5.69 20.68 21.65
N ARG A 772 6.35 21.13 20.58
CA ARG A 772 6.06 22.42 19.92
C ARG A 772 5.77 22.19 18.45
N LEU A 773 4.77 22.87 17.93
CA LEU A 773 4.55 22.93 16.49
C LEU A 773 5.42 24.04 15.91
N GLY A 774 6.11 23.75 14.81
CA GLY A 774 6.91 24.73 14.10
C GLY A 774 6.53 24.85 12.63
N LEU A 775 6.67 26.05 12.10
CA LEU A 775 6.52 26.39 10.69
C LEU A 775 7.87 26.90 10.17
N VAL A 776 8.42 26.24 9.16
CA VAL A 776 9.68 26.63 8.50
C VAL A 776 9.37 27.07 7.08
N ILE A 777 9.60 28.34 6.77
CA ILE A 777 9.38 28.94 5.44
C ILE A 777 10.74 29.19 4.80
N PHE A 778 10.96 28.66 3.60
CA PHE A 778 12.25 28.78 2.89
C PHE A 778 12.04 28.76 1.37
N GLY A 779 13.13 28.85 0.60
CA GLY A 779 13.10 28.81 -0.86
C GLY A 779 13.33 27.40 -1.39
N THR A 780 14.58 27.14 -1.77
CA THR A 780 15.07 25.90 -2.38
C THR A 780 15.01 24.74 -1.38
N ASP A 781 14.26 23.70 -1.76
CA ASP A 781 14.36 22.37 -1.16
C ASP A 781 15.48 21.59 -1.90
N MET A 782 16.59 21.30 -1.22
CA MET A 782 17.71 20.61 -1.87
C MET A 782 17.36 19.17 -2.21
N ALA A 783 16.44 18.53 -1.48
CA ALA A 783 16.07 17.15 -1.68
C ALA A 783 15.22 16.95 -2.94
N THR A 784 14.32 17.89 -3.25
CA THR A 784 13.27 17.67 -4.27
C THR A 784 13.17 18.73 -5.35
N SER A 785 13.56 19.98 -5.08
CA SER A 785 13.33 21.11 -6.00
C SER A 785 14.49 21.37 -6.98
N ILE A 786 14.29 22.33 -7.89
CA ILE A 786 15.36 22.93 -8.69
C ILE A 786 16.28 23.74 -7.76
N ARG A 787 17.59 23.54 -7.87
CA ARG A 787 18.60 24.17 -7.01
C ARG A 787 19.20 25.40 -7.71
N GLY A 788 18.47 26.51 -7.65
CA GLY A 788 18.77 27.73 -8.40
C GLY A 788 20.03 28.49 -7.94
N ASN A 789 20.23 28.56 -6.62
CA ASN A 789 21.29 29.31 -5.93
C ASN A 789 21.50 30.75 -6.46
N GLN A 790 20.42 31.40 -6.87
CA GLN A 790 20.43 32.80 -7.26
C GLN A 790 20.35 33.67 -6.00
N ASP A 791 20.86 34.91 -6.08
CA ASP A 791 20.77 35.91 -5.02
C ASP A 791 19.33 36.46 -4.89
N ILE A 792 18.44 35.61 -4.35
CA ILE A 792 17.03 35.92 -4.16
C ILE A 792 16.76 36.08 -2.66
N GLU A 793 16.35 37.29 -2.29
CA GLU A 793 15.82 37.60 -0.97
C GLU A 793 14.28 37.58 -1.04
N TYR A 794 13.67 36.88 -0.09
CA TYR A 794 12.23 36.87 0.10
C TYR A 794 11.86 37.66 1.34
N LYS A 795 10.73 38.37 1.28
CA LYS A 795 10.12 39.05 2.44
C LYS A 795 8.72 38.56 2.65
N VAL A 796 8.37 38.21 3.88
CA VAL A 796 7.04 37.74 4.28
C VAL A 796 6.42 38.74 5.25
N ASP A 797 5.25 39.27 4.93
CA ASP A 797 4.42 40.09 5.81
C ASP A 797 3.61 39.15 6.71
N LEU A 798 4.11 38.93 7.93
CA LEU A 798 3.54 37.99 8.90
C LEU A 798 2.20 38.50 9.45
N THR A 799 1.92 39.81 9.39
CA THR A 799 0.61 40.38 9.78
C THR A 799 -0.53 39.95 8.85
N LYS A 800 -0.20 39.51 7.63
CA LYS A 800 -1.15 39.08 6.59
C LYS A 800 -0.94 37.64 6.15
N SER A 801 -0.30 36.85 7.01
CA SER A 801 -0.02 35.44 6.78
C SER A 801 -0.61 34.60 7.91
N GLN A 802 -1.02 33.38 7.61
CA GLN A 802 -1.61 32.46 8.60
C GLN A 802 -1.37 30.99 8.25
N LEU A 803 -1.30 30.15 9.28
CA LEU A 803 -1.38 28.70 9.20
C LEU A 803 -2.83 28.28 9.42
N ASN A 804 -3.34 27.41 8.55
CA ASN A 804 -4.64 26.77 8.67
C ASN A 804 -4.40 25.27 8.95
N LEU A 805 -4.62 24.86 10.19
CA LEU A 805 -4.32 23.50 10.64
C LEU A 805 -5.61 22.70 10.84
N PRO A 806 -5.85 21.62 10.09
CA PRO A 806 -6.98 20.74 10.35
C PRO A 806 -6.67 19.86 11.56
N VAL A 807 -7.42 20.06 12.63
CA VAL A 807 -7.31 19.33 13.90
C VAL A 807 -8.58 18.52 14.11
N LYS A 808 -8.43 17.24 14.47
CA LYS A 808 -9.56 16.38 14.81
C LYS A 808 -10.33 16.98 15.99
N LYS A 809 -11.66 17.08 15.85
CA LYS A 809 -12.54 17.53 16.95
C LYS A 809 -12.44 16.55 18.11
N HIS A 810 -12.28 17.04 19.33
CA HIS A 810 -12.43 16.21 20.53
C HIS A 810 -13.91 15.76 20.60
N VAL A 811 -14.15 14.45 20.47
CA VAL A 811 -15.47 13.83 20.69
C VAL A 811 -15.57 13.35 22.13
#